data_AF-A0A7Y9H6R4-F1
#
_entry.id   AF-A0A7Y9H6R4-F1
#
_cell.length_a   1.000
_cell.length_b   1.000
_cell.length_c   1.000
_cell.angle_alpha   90.00
_cell.angle_beta   90.00
_cell.angle_gamma   90.00
#
_symmetry.space_group_name_H-M   'P 1'
#
loop_
_entity.id
_entity.type
_entity.pdbx_description
1 polymer ?
#
loop_
_entity_poly.entity_id
_entity_poly.type
_entity_poly.pdbx_seq_one_letter_code
_entity_poly.pdbx_strand_id
1 'polypeptide(L)'
;MRSTKLGLTLALIAGGGAMTLAPTIPASAAPAQQRNADEAHSATSEHVLPNPKAEKQEALRQAAWADVLSGEATPQTINGNSVLKVGQEPAAKRRANARGATALTATQDQYVELGNERTDKVFVFLVDFGTQRHPNYPDRDTDPATPGPVTYDGPGFNEIPQPGPNDNSTQWRANFNKRYYKDLYFGDGELADSLKSYYERQSSGRYSVEGMVTDVTTVPYNQARYGRSNGYPCAGNVCNNTWNLVADGMTQWVKDQKAAGKTDAQIKRIVSQYDIRDRYDFDGDGNFDEPDGYIDRFQIIHSGGDQADGDPIYGEDAIWSHRWKAFQGTGQGPTVGGTPNADGGTQIGNTGIWVADYTVQPENGGISVVAHEYGHDLGLPDHYDTAASGDNPVSWWTLMAQSRVSAAGDQGIGTRAADLGVWDKLQLGWLDYETVVAGQDRTIDLGPHEYNSEKAQGVAVVLPDKQVPTTLPTPPEGTKQWWSGSGDDYQASMSRTLAVPAGTTTLSMKAAWNIEEDYDYGYFEVEVPAGSGTWTQLPTATIDPDTDGDTNPANDPAKEVGIDGVSGYVPVTYDLSAYAGQTIGFRASYVTDGAAQGQDPSLSWSGLMVDDIKVTNGTTTVLADGAETSPNGWTLDGFRSVGASFTTAYDQFYLASNRTYTSYDKYLQTGPYNFSFPDRPDFVEKFPYQDGLLVNYWDSSYSDNNTSQHPGGGLVLPVDANPQAHYNLQGQAWRGRIQTYDAPFGLQKSDSFYLTAGGRKSLVRGRAANPLFDDSDPNRYFQPFVDAGLPRVGVKVAGAGVQIQVLSQNGTSMQVRIN
;
A
#
# COMPACT_ATOMS: atom_id res chain seq x y z
N MET A 1 0.64 -44.60 31.53
CA MET A 1 0.03 -45.88 31.98
C MET A 1 -1.31 -45.58 32.63
N ARG A 2 -2.40 -46.16 32.08
CA ARG A 2 -3.73 -46.43 32.67
C ARG A 2 -4.50 -45.25 33.29
N SER A 3 -5.81 -45.08 33.16
CA SER A 3 -6.87 -45.62 32.31
C SER A 3 -8.17 -45.06 32.91
N THR A 4 -9.03 -44.47 32.08
CA THR A 4 -10.51 -44.63 32.03
C THR A 4 -11.32 -44.81 33.33
N LYS A 5 -12.46 -44.09 33.47
CA LYS A 5 -13.80 -44.63 33.12
C LYS A 5 -14.96 -43.64 33.35
N LEU A 6 -15.87 -43.68 32.37
CA LEU A 6 -17.25 -43.18 32.32
C LEU A 6 -18.16 -43.68 33.47
N GLY A 7 -19.26 -42.96 33.70
CA GLY A 7 -20.46 -43.48 34.35
C GLY A 7 -21.65 -42.52 34.34
N LEU A 8 -22.47 -42.60 33.30
CA LEU A 8 -23.80 -41.98 33.14
C LEU A 8 -24.86 -42.83 33.88
N THR A 9 -25.86 -42.21 34.54
CA THR A 9 -27.23 -42.75 34.55
C THR A 9 -28.31 -41.74 34.98
N LEU A 10 -29.44 -41.85 34.28
CA LEU A 10 -30.69 -41.10 34.26
C LEU A 10 -31.75 -41.65 35.25
N ALA A 11 -32.87 -40.91 35.33
CA ALA A 11 -34.28 -41.32 35.59
C ALA A 11 -34.81 -41.12 37.04
N LEU A 12 -36.06 -40.73 37.35
CA LEU A 12 -37.27 -40.24 36.64
C LEU A 12 -38.32 -39.77 37.71
N ILE A 13 -39.03 -38.65 37.45
CA ILE A 13 -40.50 -38.33 37.62
C ILE A 13 -41.30 -38.70 38.91
N ALA A 14 -42.00 -37.71 39.52
CA ALA A 14 -43.49 -37.56 39.53
C ALA A 14 -44.09 -36.59 40.60
N GLY A 15 -44.99 -35.70 40.14
CA GLY A 15 -46.17 -35.13 40.86
C GLY A 15 -45.94 -33.82 41.64
N GLY A 16 -46.76 -32.76 41.58
CA GLY A 16 -48.06 -32.45 40.96
C GLY A 16 -48.64 -31.20 41.67
N GLY A 17 -49.39 -30.34 40.98
CA GLY A 17 -50.23 -29.30 41.60
C GLY A 17 -50.06 -27.89 41.02
N ALA A 18 -51.07 -27.44 40.27
CA ALA A 18 -51.16 -26.13 39.65
C ALA A 18 -51.66 -25.04 40.63
N MET A 19 -51.08 -23.83 40.55
CA MET A 19 -51.82 -22.56 40.53
C MET A 19 -50.92 -21.43 40.04
N THR A 20 -51.45 -20.65 39.11
CA THR A 20 -50.84 -19.58 38.33
C THR A 20 -50.61 -18.31 39.15
N LEU A 21 -49.35 -17.89 39.26
CA LEU A 21 -48.93 -16.50 39.43
C LEU A 21 -47.70 -16.32 38.54
N ALA A 22 -47.79 -15.47 37.52
CA ALA A 22 -46.67 -15.16 36.64
C ALA A 22 -45.60 -14.38 37.43
N PRO A 23 -44.37 -14.91 37.61
CA PRO A 23 -43.23 -14.11 38.01
C PRO A 23 -42.54 -13.62 36.74
N THR A 24 -42.27 -12.32 36.69
CA THR A 24 -41.31 -11.70 35.78
C THR A 24 -39.98 -12.45 35.88
N ILE A 25 -39.61 -13.17 34.83
CA ILE A 25 -38.27 -13.74 34.69
C ILE A 25 -37.33 -12.55 34.42
N PRO A 26 -36.33 -12.28 35.29
CA PRO A 26 -35.26 -11.37 34.90
C PRO A 26 -34.57 -12.00 33.68
N ALA A 27 -34.46 -11.24 32.59
CA ALA A 27 -33.65 -11.64 31.46
C ALA A 27 -32.29 -12.10 31.99
N SER A 28 -32.01 -13.40 31.88
CA SER A 28 -30.69 -13.94 32.11
C SER A 28 -29.78 -13.26 31.10
N ALA A 29 -28.99 -12.29 31.56
CA ALA A 29 -27.89 -11.77 30.78
C ALA A 29 -27.09 -12.97 30.26
N ALA A 30 -26.99 -13.09 28.94
CA ALA A 30 -26.07 -14.03 28.34
C ALA A 30 -24.69 -13.77 28.96
N PRO A 31 -23.91 -14.82 29.28
CA PRO A 31 -22.59 -14.65 29.83
C PRO A 31 -21.79 -13.77 28.86
N ALA A 32 -21.34 -12.61 29.34
CA ALA A 32 -20.44 -11.75 28.60
C ALA A 32 -19.22 -12.59 28.21
N GLN A 33 -19.08 -12.89 26.92
CA GLN A 33 -17.80 -13.33 26.37
C GLN A 33 -16.78 -12.27 26.78
N GLN A 34 -15.66 -12.73 27.34
CA GLN A 34 -14.51 -11.91 27.61
C GLN A 34 -14.06 -11.28 26.29
N ARG A 35 -14.44 -10.02 26.07
CA ARG A 35 -13.76 -9.16 25.12
C ARG A 35 -12.35 -8.95 25.67
N ASN A 36 -11.35 -9.51 25.01
CA ASN A 36 -10.00 -9.03 25.22
C ASN A 36 -9.97 -7.57 24.74
N ALA A 37 -9.40 -6.68 25.53
CA ALA A 37 -9.21 -5.28 25.20
C ALA A 37 -8.05 -5.10 24.20
N ASP A 38 -8.06 -5.91 23.15
CA ASP A 38 -7.06 -5.90 22.09
C ASP A 38 -7.62 -5.08 20.93
N GLU A 39 -7.01 -3.91 20.74
CA GLU A 39 -6.90 -3.15 19.49
C GLU A 39 -8.20 -2.55 18.89
N ALA A 40 -8.15 -1.25 18.58
CA ALA A 40 -8.79 -0.81 17.34
C ALA A 40 -8.08 -1.61 16.25
N HIS A 41 -8.80 -2.49 15.58
CA HIS A 41 -8.27 -3.45 14.60
C HIS A 41 -7.37 -2.71 13.61
N SER A 42 -6.04 -2.81 13.75
CA SER A 42 -5.19 -2.44 12.62
C SER A 42 -5.18 -3.64 11.69
N ALA A 43 -5.74 -3.42 10.50
CA ALA A 43 -5.50 -4.10 9.24
C ALA A 43 -4.78 -5.47 9.24
N THR A 44 -5.46 -6.50 8.75
CA THR A 44 -4.83 -7.43 7.80
C THR A 44 -4.70 -6.73 6.42
N SER A 45 -3.84 -7.24 5.54
CA SER A 45 -3.27 -6.68 4.29
C SER A 45 -4.20 -6.11 3.21
N GLU A 46 -5.46 -5.86 3.49
CA GLU A 46 -6.49 -5.79 2.45
C GLU A 46 -7.11 -4.38 2.28
N HIS A 47 -6.60 -3.33 2.93
CA HIS A 47 -7.08 -1.94 2.70
C HIS A 47 -6.44 -1.23 1.52
N VAL A 48 -5.22 -1.63 1.15
CA VAL A 48 -4.55 -1.15 -0.05
C VAL A 48 -4.74 -2.21 -1.10
N LEU A 49 -5.83 -2.09 -1.86
CA LEU A 49 -6.04 -2.96 -3.01
C LEU A 49 -5.19 -2.46 -4.18
N PRO A 50 -4.67 -3.37 -5.02
CA PRO A 50 -3.72 -3.01 -6.06
C PRO A 50 -4.25 -1.85 -6.91
N ASN A 51 -3.46 -0.80 -7.06
CA ASN A 51 -3.62 0.21 -8.09
C ASN A 51 -2.30 0.25 -8.87
N PRO A 52 -2.12 -0.65 -9.86
CA PRO A 52 -0.81 -0.89 -10.47
C PRO A 52 -0.15 0.36 -11.03
N LYS A 53 -0.93 1.30 -11.58
CA LYS A 53 -0.38 2.57 -12.08
C LYS A 53 0.11 3.48 -10.95
N ALA A 54 -0.60 3.53 -9.84
CA ALA A 54 -0.19 4.35 -8.70
C ALA A 54 1.03 3.75 -7.99
N GLU A 55 1.05 2.44 -7.79
CA GLU A 55 2.18 1.69 -7.24
C GLU A 55 3.42 1.83 -8.12
N LYS A 56 3.25 1.70 -9.44
CA LYS A 56 4.33 1.97 -10.40
C LYS A 56 4.84 3.39 -10.28
N GLN A 57 3.96 4.39 -10.24
CA GLN A 57 4.36 5.79 -10.12
C GLN A 57 5.09 6.06 -8.80
N GLU A 58 4.67 5.42 -7.72
CA GLU A 58 5.34 5.46 -6.42
C GLU A 58 6.74 4.84 -6.52
N ALA A 59 6.86 3.60 -7.02
CA ALA A 59 8.13 2.90 -7.16
C ALA A 59 9.12 3.69 -8.04
N LEU A 60 8.66 4.23 -9.18
CA LEU A 60 9.46 5.08 -10.05
C LEU A 60 9.91 6.36 -9.32
N ARG A 61 9.07 6.93 -8.45
CA ARG A 61 9.42 8.11 -7.66
C ARG A 61 10.46 7.81 -6.59
N GLN A 62 10.34 6.67 -5.92
CA GLN A 62 11.33 6.23 -4.95
C GLN A 62 12.69 6.02 -5.62
N ALA A 63 12.73 5.33 -6.77
CA ALA A 63 13.95 5.15 -7.57
C ALA A 63 14.53 6.49 -8.03
N ALA A 64 13.68 7.40 -8.54
CA ALA A 64 14.11 8.73 -8.97
C ALA A 64 14.75 9.54 -7.82
N TRP A 65 14.19 9.48 -6.60
CA TRP A 65 14.80 10.13 -5.44
C TRP A 65 16.09 9.46 -5.00
N ALA A 66 16.20 8.13 -5.08
CA ALA A 66 17.43 7.42 -4.81
C ALA A 66 18.54 7.86 -5.78
N ASP A 67 18.27 7.87 -7.08
CA ASP A 67 19.21 8.33 -8.11
C ASP A 67 19.65 9.79 -7.87
N VAL A 68 18.72 10.66 -7.45
CA VAL A 68 19.03 12.07 -7.15
C VAL A 68 19.91 12.21 -5.90
N LEU A 69 19.62 11.47 -4.83
CA LEU A 69 20.42 11.50 -3.60
C LEU A 69 21.82 10.91 -3.81
N SER A 70 21.92 9.81 -4.55
CA SER A 70 23.17 9.14 -4.93
C SER A 70 23.96 9.93 -5.98
N GLY A 71 23.34 10.93 -6.62
CA GLY A 71 23.97 11.80 -7.62
C GLY A 71 24.09 11.15 -9.01
N GLU A 72 23.33 10.08 -9.26
CA GLU A 72 23.27 9.36 -10.53
C GLU A 72 22.38 10.07 -11.54
N ALA A 73 21.38 10.83 -11.06
CA ALA A 73 20.47 11.60 -11.87
C ALA A 73 20.35 13.06 -11.42
N THR A 74 19.91 13.92 -12.33
CA THR A 74 19.58 15.32 -12.02
C THR A 74 18.22 15.64 -12.64
N PRO A 75 17.27 16.19 -11.86
CA PRO A 75 15.97 16.55 -12.39
C PRO A 75 16.09 17.65 -13.45
N GLN A 76 15.19 17.64 -14.42
CA GLN A 76 15.02 18.69 -15.41
C GLN A 76 13.70 19.43 -15.18
N THR A 77 13.54 20.60 -15.81
CA THR A 77 12.29 21.36 -15.74
C THR A 77 11.49 21.19 -17.03
N ILE A 78 10.28 20.66 -16.92
CA ILE A 78 9.28 20.63 -18.00
C ILE A 78 8.05 21.40 -17.51
N ASN A 79 7.64 22.41 -18.26
CA ASN A 79 6.50 23.29 -17.95
C ASN A 79 6.49 23.91 -16.54
N GLY A 80 7.67 24.08 -15.94
CA GLY A 80 7.82 24.65 -14.59
C GLY A 80 7.91 23.60 -13.49
N ASN A 81 7.60 22.33 -13.79
CA ASN A 81 7.71 21.23 -12.84
C ASN A 81 9.08 20.58 -12.90
N SER A 82 9.61 20.22 -11.74
CA SER A 82 10.80 19.39 -11.62
C SER A 82 10.43 17.95 -11.92
N VAL A 83 10.97 17.39 -12.99
CA VAL A 83 10.69 16.04 -13.46
C VAL A 83 11.98 15.27 -13.73
N LEU A 84 11.95 13.96 -13.56
CA LEU A 84 13.04 13.07 -13.96
C LEU A 84 12.54 12.08 -15.00
N LYS A 85 13.31 11.92 -16.08
CA LYS A 85 13.09 10.84 -17.05
C LYS A 85 13.71 9.57 -16.51
N VAL A 86 12.89 8.59 -16.17
CA VAL A 86 13.30 7.33 -15.53
C VAL A 86 13.40 6.16 -16.50
N GLY A 87 12.89 6.30 -17.72
CA GLY A 87 12.94 5.22 -18.69
C GLY A 87 12.09 5.44 -19.95
N GLN A 88 11.73 4.32 -20.57
CA GLN A 88 10.79 4.24 -21.68
C GLN A 88 9.89 3.02 -21.50
N GLU A 89 8.63 3.12 -21.94
CA GLU A 89 7.65 2.04 -21.92
C GLU A 89 6.92 1.90 -23.27
N PRO A 90 6.18 0.81 -23.53
CA PRO A 90 5.34 0.71 -24.73
C PRO A 90 4.29 1.84 -24.78
N ALA A 91 4.19 2.53 -25.90
CA ALA A 91 3.23 3.62 -26.05
C ALA A 91 1.78 3.12 -26.09
N ALA A 92 0.85 3.87 -25.49
CA ALA A 92 -0.58 3.55 -25.53
C ALA A 92 -1.09 3.43 -26.99
N LYS A 93 -1.96 2.44 -27.25
CA LYS A 93 -2.45 2.11 -28.61
C LYS A 93 -3.19 3.31 -29.25
N ARG A 94 -2.47 4.17 -29.99
CA ARG A 94 -3.08 5.15 -30.90
C ARG A 94 -3.84 4.40 -31.99
N ARG A 95 -5.09 4.78 -32.29
CA ARG A 95 -5.82 4.21 -33.44
C ARG A 95 -4.96 4.38 -34.70
N ALA A 96 -4.48 3.27 -35.25
CA ALA A 96 -3.82 3.26 -36.53
C ALA A 96 -4.81 3.79 -37.58
N ASN A 97 -4.49 4.94 -38.17
CA ASN A 97 -5.12 5.31 -39.43
C ASN A 97 -4.82 4.19 -40.43
N ALA A 98 -5.86 3.71 -41.12
CA ALA A 98 -5.80 2.61 -42.06
C ALA A 98 -4.86 2.94 -43.24
N ARG A 99 -3.54 2.72 -43.03
CA ARG A 99 -2.42 2.61 -43.99
C ARG A 99 -1.11 2.65 -43.20
N GLY A 100 -0.73 1.52 -42.60
CA GLY A 100 0.60 1.36 -41.98
C GLY A 100 0.61 0.29 -40.89
N ALA A 101 0.83 -0.96 -41.26
CA ALA A 101 1.00 -2.08 -40.33
C ALA A 101 2.42 -2.09 -39.73
N THR A 102 2.74 -1.05 -38.96
CA THR A 102 3.96 -0.92 -38.15
C THR A 102 3.58 -0.23 -36.84
N ALA A 103 2.97 -0.95 -35.90
CA ALA A 103 2.52 -0.39 -34.62
C ALA A 103 2.81 -1.33 -33.43
N LEU A 104 3.87 -2.15 -33.53
CA LEU A 104 4.31 -3.05 -32.44
C LEU A 104 5.65 -2.62 -31.80
N THR A 105 6.15 -1.41 -32.09
CA THR A 105 7.48 -0.95 -31.62
C THR A 105 7.53 0.53 -31.20
N ALA A 106 6.39 1.19 -30.98
CA ALA A 106 6.40 2.56 -30.49
C ALA A 106 6.58 2.55 -28.97
N THR A 107 7.68 3.13 -28.48
CA THR A 107 7.89 3.40 -27.06
C THR A 107 7.58 4.87 -26.77
N GLN A 108 7.15 5.16 -25.54
CA GLN A 108 7.03 6.50 -24.97
C GLN A 108 8.02 6.65 -23.83
N ASP A 109 8.42 7.88 -23.54
CA ASP A 109 9.28 8.17 -22.39
C ASP A 109 8.46 8.03 -21.10
N GLN A 110 9.13 7.67 -20.00
CA GLN A 110 8.53 7.66 -18.67
C GLN A 110 9.14 8.76 -17.82
N TYR A 111 8.27 9.57 -17.22
CA TYR A 111 8.65 10.65 -16.34
C TYR A 111 8.08 10.47 -14.94
N VAL A 112 8.77 11.06 -13.97
CA VAL A 112 8.32 11.21 -12.60
C VAL A 112 8.39 12.68 -12.24
N GLU A 113 7.30 13.22 -11.69
CA GLU A 113 7.31 14.52 -11.04
C GLU A 113 7.96 14.43 -9.65
N LEU A 114 9.02 15.21 -9.43
CA LEU A 114 9.75 15.31 -8.17
C LEU A 114 9.44 16.59 -7.40
N GLY A 115 8.84 17.59 -8.04
CA GLY A 115 8.40 18.82 -7.39
C GLY A 115 6.88 18.90 -7.34
N ASN A 116 6.31 18.96 -6.14
CA ASN A 116 4.86 19.15 -5.95
C ASN A 116 4.57 20.58 -5.44
N GLU A 117 4.60 21.56 -6.33
CA GLU A 117 4.39 22.99 -5.99
C GLU A 117 3.19 23.57 -6.75
N ARG A 118 1.98 23.52 -6.16
CA ARG A 118 0.73 23.94 -6.83
C ARG A 118 -0.44 24.06 -5.86
N THR A 119 -1.58 24.49 -6.40
CA THR A 119 -2.88 24.38 -5.72
C THR A 119 -3.77 23.39 -6.47
N ASP A 120 -4.03 22.23 -5.87
CA ASP A 120 -4.92 21.23 -6.47
C ASP A 120 -6.39 21.54 -6.18
N LYS A 121 -7.25 21.18 -7.13
CA LYS A 121 -8.71 21.29 -6.97
C LYS A 121 -9.33 19.99 -6.50
N VAL A 122 -9.98 20.04 -5.35
CA VAL A 122 -10.58 18.88 -4.69
C VAL A 122 -12.10 18.89 -4.84
N PHE A 123 -12.64 17.80 -5.39
CA PHE A 123 -14.08 17.54 -5.47
C PHE A 123 -14.50 16.71 -4.25
N VAL A 124 -15.06 17.36 -3.23
CA VAL A 124 -15.53 16.68 -2.00
C VAL A 124 -17.00 16.30 -2.18
N PHE A 125 -17.26 15.00 -2.26
CA PHE A 125 -18.58 14.40 -2.47
C PHE A 125 -19.17 13.91 -1.14
N LEU A 126 -20.25 14.54 -0.68
CA LEU A 126 -20.99 14.11 0.51
C LEU A 126 -22.08 13.12 0.11
N VAL A 127 -22.08 11.93 0.70
CA VAL A 127 -23.00 10.84 0.32
C VAL A 127 -23.73 10.23 1.52
N ASP A 128 -25.05 10.10 1.37
CA ASP A 128 -25.96 9.38 2.28
C ASP A 128 -26.39 8.06 1.63
N PHE A 129 -26.80 7.09 2.44
CA PHE A 129 -27.33 5.82 1.96
C PHE A 129 -28.86 5.83 1.84
N GLY A 130 -29.35 5.12 0.83
CA GLY A 130 -30.76 4.87 0.64
C GLY A 130 -31.23 3.64 1.41
N THR A 131 -32.48 3.26 1.18
CA THR A 131 -33.10 2.12 1.89
C THR A 131 -33.31 0.90 1.00
N GLN A 132 -33.02 0.99 -0.31
CA GLN A 132 -33.19 -0.17 -1.18
C GLN A 132 -32.18 -1.26 -0.83
N ARG A 133 -32.61 -2.52 -0.88
CA ARG A 133 -31.70 -3.66 -0.72
C ARG A 133 -31.27 -4.15 -2.07
N HIS A 134 -29.96 -4.27 -2.27
CA HIS A 134 -29.45 -4.91 -3.47
C HIS A 134 -29.54 -6.44 -3.31
N PRO A 135 -30.04 -7.19 -4.31
CA PRO A 135 -30.26 -8.64 -4.16
C PRO A 135 -29.03 -9.45 -3.74
N ASN A 136 -27.83 -8.99 -4.12
CA ASN A 136 -26.57 -9.64 -3.74
C ASN A 136 -26.12 -9.31 -2.30
N TYR A 137 -26.70 -8.29 -1.65
CA TYR A 137 -26.34 -7.85 -0.30
C TYR A 137 -27.58 -7.92 0.60
N PRO A 138 -28.07 -9.14 0.91
CA PRO A 138 -29.24 -9.32 1.77
C PRO A 138 -28.93 -8.89 3.21
N ASP A 139 -29.98 -8.63 3.99
CA ASP A 139 -29.90 -8.28 5.41
C ASP A 139 -29.45 -9.50 6.24
N ARG A 140 -28.13 -9.70 6.31
CA ARG A 140 -27.47 -10.80 6.98
C ARG A 140 -26.05 -10.38 7.38
N ASP A 141 -25.65 -10.84 8.56
CA ASP A 141 -24.26 -10.94 9.02
C ASP A 141 -23.52 -12.07 8.28
N THR A 142 -22.45 -11.71 7.56
CA THR A 142 -21.72 -12.58 6.65
C THR A 142 -20.45 -13.18 7.24
N ASP A 143 -19.85 -12.53 8.24
CA ASP A 143 -18.68 -13.00 8.96
C ASP A 143 -18.88 -13.04 10.48
N PRO A 144 -18.92 -14.23 11.11
CA PRO A 144 -19.07 -14.34 12.56
C PRO A 144 -17.87 -13.83 13.37
N ALA A 145 -16.71 -13.57 12.75
CA ALA A 145 -15.52 -13.04 13.43
C ALA A 145 -15.50 -11.51 13.48
N THR A 146 -16.18 -10.84 12.56
CA THR A 146 -16.33 -9.39 12.49
C THR A 146 -17.69 -8.99 13.09
N PRO A 147 -17.77 -7.90 13.88
CA PRO A 147 -19.08 -7.42 14.35
C PRO A 147 -20.03 -7.16 13.17
N GLY A 148 -21.17 -7.86 13.14
CA GLY A 148 -22.21 -7.63 12.15
C GLY A 148 -23.06 -6.38 12.42
N PRO A 149 -23.81 -5.89 11.41
CA PRO A 149 -24.75 -4.78 11.57
C PRO A 149 -25.86 -5.11 12.58
N VAL A 150 -26.14 -4.19 13.51
CA VAL A 150 -27.31 -4.27 14.41
C VAL A 150 -28.60 -3.83 13.72
N THR A 151 -28.47 -3.08 12.63
CA THR A 151 -29.54 -2.67 11.72
C THR A 151 -29.00 -2.58 10.30
N TYR A 152 -29.87 -2.82 9.31
CA TYR A 152 -29.50 -2.82 7.89
C TYR A 152 -29.97 -1.56 7.15
N ASP A 153 -30.70 -0.68 7.84
CA ASP A 153 -31.05 0.64 7.32
C ASP A 153 -29.82 1.53 7.42
N GLY A 154 -29.10 1.69 6.31
CA GLY A 154 -27.82 2.42 6.24
C GLY A 154 -27.90 3.83 6.85
N PRO A 155 -26.77 4.39 7.30
CA PRO A 155 -26.75 5.63 8.07
C PRO A 155 -27.18 6.83 7.23
N GLY A 156 -27.87 7.77 7.87
CA GLY A 156 -27.91 9.17 7.43
C GLY A 156 -26.86 10.02 8.15
N PHE A 157 -26.48 11.15 7.55
CA PHE A 157 -25.66 12.16 8.23
C PHE A 157 -26.31 12.58 9.56
N ASN A 158 -25.49 12.74 10.58
CA ASN A 158 -25.79 13.14 11.95
C ASN A 158 -26.49 12.08 12.80
N GLU A 159 -26.40 10.81 12.39
CA GLU A 159 -26.97 9.67 13.13
C GLU A 159 -25.94 8.93 13.99
N ILE A 160 -24.66 9.30 13.93
CA ILE A 160 -23.63 8.77 14.83
C ILE A 160 -24.02 9.10 16.29
N PRO A 161 -24.13 8.10 17.18
CA PRO A 161 -24.50 8.33 18.57
C PRO A 161 -23.50 9.25 19.30
N GLN A 162 -24.03 10.12 20.16
CA GLN A 162 -23.18 10.92 21.03
C GLN A 162 -22.41 10.02 22.02
N PRO A 163 -21.08 10.14 22.14
CA PRO A 163 -20.29 9.32 23.05
C PRO A 163 -20.69 9.59 24.51
N GLY A 164 -20.70 8.52 25.31
CA GLY A 164 -20.94 8.59 26.74
C GLY A 164 -19.69 9.04 27.53
N PRO A 165 -19.79 9.18 28.86
CA PRO A 165 -18.65 9.62 29.69
C PRO A 165 -17.47 8.64 29.78
N ASN A 166 -17.64 7.42 29.23
CA ASN A 166 -16.62 6.37 29.16
C ASN A 166 -16.01 6.21 27.77
N ASP A 167 -16.29 7.15 26.87
CA ASP A 167 -15.74 7.21 25.53
C ASP A 167 -15.10 8.58 25.33
N ASN A 168 -13.78 8.59 25.15
CA ASN A 168 -13.01 9.77 24.74
C ASN A 168 -12.14 9.47 23.51
N SER A 169 -12.51 8.43 22.74
CA SER A 169 -11.93 8.13 21.44
C SER A 169 -12.82 8.62 20.30
N THR A 170 -14.14 8.54 20.44
CA THR A 170 -15.06 8.91 19.35
C THR A 170 -15.07 10.42 19.10
N GLN A 171 -14.65 10.84 17.91
CA GLN A 171 -14.93 12.19 17.44
C GLN A 171 -16.42 12.31 17.10
N TRP A 172 -17.11 13.27 17.71
CA TRP A 172 -18.55 13.45 17.52
C TRP A 172 -18.96 14.92 17.44
N ARG A 173 -19.92 15.24 16.58
CA ARG A 173 -20.54 16.56 16.51
C ARG A 173 -22.04 16.39 16.29
N ALA A 174 -22.84 17.29 16.85
CA ALA A 174 -24.28 17.27 16.66
C ALA A 174 -24.72 17.64 15.23
N ASN A 175 -23.83 18.26 14.44
CA ASN A 175 -24.15 18.74 13.10
C ASN A 175 -22.92 18.81 12.19
N PHE A 176 -22.67 17.72 11.48
CA PHE A 176 -21.89 17.61 10.26
C PHE A 176 -22.73 18.10 9.07
N ASN A 177 -22.37 19.27 8.55
CA ASN A 177 -23.02 19.87 7.40
C ASN A 177 -21.99 20.33 6.38
N LYS A 178 -22.46 20.71 5.20
CA LYS A 178 -21.63 21.26 4.12
C LYS A 178 -20.67 22.36 4.56
N ARG A 179 -21.06 23.23 5.50
CA ARG A 179 -20.18 24.29 6.00
C ARG A 179 -19.02 23.71 6.81
N TYR A 180 -19.30 22.74 7.68
CA TYR A 180 -18.25 22.03 8.41
C TYR A 180 -17.22 21.42 7.46
N TYR A 181 -17.65 20.66 6.45
CA TYR A 181 -16.71 20.05 5.50
C TYR A 181 -15.97 21.10 4.66
N LYS A 182 -16.61 22.22 4.33
CA LYS A 182 -15.92 23.33 3.67
C LYS A 182 -14.81 23.90 4.56
N ASP A 183 -15.04 24.03 5.85
CA ASP A 183 -14.04 24.49 6.81
C ASP A 183 -12.94 23.43 7.03
N LEU A 184 -13.31 22.15 7.11
CA LEU A 184 -12.37 21.03 7.24
C LEU A 184 -11.44 20.88 6.04
N TYR A 185 -11.93 21.09 4.81
CA TYR A 185 -11.08 20.96 3.62
C TYR A 185 -10.36 22.27 3.28
N PHE A 186 -11.08 23.40 3.33
CA PHE A 186 -10.63 24.66 2.72
C PHE A 186 -10.59 25.84 3.70
N GLY A 187 -10.65 25.58 5.02
CA GLY A 187 -10.48 26.61 6.02
C GLY A 187 -9.10 27.26 5.96
N ASP A 188 -9.03 28.59 6.11
CA ASP A 188 -7.78 29.36 6.06
C ASP A 188 -7.30 29.77 7.47
N GLY A 189 -5.98 29.79 7.67
CA GLY A 189 -5.32 30.38 8.84
C GLY A 189 -4.77 29.38 9.86
N GLU A 190 -3.87 29.85 10.72
CA GLU A 190 -3.07 29.04 11.67
C GLU A 190 -3.84 28.14 12.66
N LEU A 191 -5.16 28.32 12.78
CA LEU A 191 -6.02 27.58 13.70
C LEU A 191 -7.16 26.85 12.98
N ALA A 192 -7.15 26.80 11.64
CA ALA A 192 -8.25 26.23 10.89
C ALA A 192 -8.30 24.69 10.93
N ASP A 193 -7.23 24.01 11.36
CA ASP A 193 -7.07 22.54 11.34
C ASP A 193 -7.81 21.91 10.16
N SER A 194 -7.47 22.43 8.97
CA SER A 194 -8.06 22.08 7.69
C SER A 194 -7.03 21.38 6.80
N LEU A 195 -7.50 20.63 5.80
CA LEU A 195 -6.64 19.97 4.81
C LEU A 195 -5.70 20.98 4.14
N LYS A 196 -6.26 22.13 3.75
CA LYS A 196 -5.51 23.26 3.21
C LYS A 196 -4.40 23.73 4.15
N SER A 197 -4.74 24.08 5.39
CA SER A 197 -3.73 24.59 6.34
C SER A 197 -2.70 23.54 6.71
N TYR A 198 -3.09 22.25 6.75
CA TYR A 198 -2.18 21.14 6.99
C TYR A 198 -1.13 21.07 5.90
N TYR A 199 -1.54 20.95 4.64
CA TYR A 199 -0.62 20.79 3.53
C TYR A 199 0.18 22.04 3.17
N GLU A 200 -0.37 23.24 3.38
CA GLU A 200 0.41 24.48 3.32
C GLU A 200 1.53 24.49 4.36
N ARG A 201 1.33 23.88 5.54
CA ARG A 201 2.39 23.76 6.55
C ARG A 201 3.39 22.67 6.21
N GLN A 202 2.92 21.48 5.81
CA GLN A 202 3.81 20.37 5.45
C GLN A 202 4.73 20.69 4.28
N SER A 203 4.26 21.50 3.33
CA SER A 203 5.00 21.91 2.14
C SER A 203 5.74 23.25 2.29
N SER A 204 5.63 23.91 3.44
CA SER A 204 6.14 25.28 3.67
C SER A 204 5.59 26.31 2.67
N GLY A 205 4.31 26.16 2.29
CA GLY A 205 3.55 27.06 1.44
C GLY A 205 3.65 26.77 -0.06
N ARG A 206 4.36 25.70 -0.46
CA ARG A 206 4.50 25.30 -1.87
C ARG A 206 3.27 24.60 -2.42
N TYR A 207 2.51 23.92 -1.56
CA TYR A 207 1.32 23.17 -1.96
C TYR A 207 0.10 23.61 -1.15
N SER A 208 -1.04 23.70 -1.82
CA SER A 208 -2.33 24.04 -1.21
C SER A 208 -3.47 23.31 -1.90
N VAL A 209 -4.67 23.40 -1.31
CA VAL A 209 -5.88 22.83 -1.91
C VAL A 209 -7.01 23.86 -1.93
N GLU A 210 -7.81 23.82 -2.98
CA GLU A 210 -9.08 24.53 -3.09
C GLU A 210 -10.14 23.63 -3.71
N GLY A 211 -11.39 24.07 -3.79
CA GLY A 211 -12.41 23.28 -4.50
C GLY A 211 -13.81 23.45 -3.97
N MET A 212 -14.59 22.37 -4.06
CA MET A 212 -15.99 22.37 -3.67
C MET A 212 -16.33 21.22 -2.74
N VAL A 213 -17.36 21.46 -1.94
CA VAL A 213 -18.12 20.43 -1.23
C VAL A 213 -19.50 20.37 -1.87
N THR A 214 -20.01 19.18 -2.18
CA THR A 214 -21.36 19.01 -2.73
C THR A 214 -22.44 19.28 -1.67
N ASP A 215 -23.69 19.37 -2.10
CA ASP A 215 -24.79 19.04 -1.19
C ASP A 215 -24.80 17.51 -0.97
N VAL A 216 -25.44 17.04 0.09
CA VAL A 216 -25.54 15.61 0.37
C VAL A 216 -26.36 14.93 -0.73
N THR A 217 -25.79 13.89 -1.34
CA THR A 217 -26.45 13.04 -2.35
C THR A 217 -26.80 11.70 -1.71
N THR A 218 -28.07 11.29 -1.79
CA THR A 218 -28.51 9.99 -1.25
C THR A 218 -28.51 8.93 -2.35
N VAL A 219 -27.60 7.96 -2.28
CA VAL A 219 -27.57 6.82 -3.22
C VAL A 219 -28.77 5.88 -3.03
N PRO A 220 -29.19 5.08 -4.02
CA PRO A 220 -30.42 4.30 -3.92
C PRO A 220 -30.38 3.17 -2.87
N TYR A 221 -29.24 2.51 -2.70
CA TYR A 221 -29.11 1.33 -1.85
C TYR A 221 -28.60 1.67 -0.45
N ASN A 222 -28.78 0.74 0.49
CA ASN A 222 -28.22 0.81 1.83
C ASN A 222 -26.70 0.57 1.83
N GLN A 223 -26.06 0.85 2.97
CA GLN A 223 -24.61 0.78 3.13
C GLN A 223 -24.03 -0.59 2.75
N ALA A 224 -24.73 -1.68 3.04
CA ALA A 224 -24.35 -3.04 2.66
C ALA A 224 -23.92 -3.20 1.19
N ARG A 225 -24.59 -2.52 0.24
CA ARG A 225 -24.23 -2.59 -1.19
C ARG A 225 -22.83 -2.04 -1.46
N TYR A 226 -22.40 -1.07 -0.67
CA TYR A 226 -21.21 -0.27 -0.92
C TYR A 226 -20.07 -0.60 0.02
N GLY A 227 -20.35 -0.95 1.28
CA GLY A 227 -19.35 -1.14 2.33
C GLY A 227 -19.12 -2.58 2.76
N ARG A 228 -20.06 -3.51 2.55
CA ARG A 228 -19.94 -4.86 3.11
C ARG A 228 -18.62 -5.54 2.73
N SER A 229 -17.92 -6.06 3.74
CA SER A 229 -16.59 -6.67 3.64
C SER A 229 -16.43 -7.84 4.64
N ASN A 230 -15.20 -8.33 4.83
CA ASN A 230 -14.80 -9.34 5.83
C ASN A 230 -15.42 -10.75 5.68
N GLY A 231 -16.11 -11.00 4.57
CA GLY A 231 -16.72 -12.27 4.25
C GLY A 231 -17.28 -12.27 2.84
N TYR A 232 -18.40 -11.57 2.63
CA TYR A 232 -18.97 -11.36 1.30
C TYR A 232 -19.02 -9.86 0.98
N PRO A 233 -18.52 -9.42 -0.19
CA PRO A 233 -18.16 -10.22 -1.36
C PRO A 233 -16.70 -10.68 -1.39
N CYS A 234 -15.88 -10.25 -0.44
CA CYS A 234 -14.49 -10.66 -0.31
C CYS A 234 -14.12 -10.80 1.18
N ALA A 235 -13.06 -11.57 1.46
CA ALA A 235 -12.52 -11.74 2.82
C ALA A 235 -11.83 -10.45 3.31
N GLY A 236 -11.37 -9.63 2.38
CA GLY A 236 -10.86 -8.28 2.61
C GLY A 236 -11.84 -7.38 3.33
N ASN A 237 -11.26 -6.44 4.05
CA ASN A 237 -11.91 -5.31 4.72
C ASN A 237 -12.18 -4.14 3.75
N VAL A 238 -11.52 -4.10 2.59
CA VAL A 238 -11.96 -3.32 1.43
C VAL A 238 -12.31 -4.28 0.30
N CYS A 239 -13.45 -4.06 -0.34
CA CYS A 239 -13.91 -4.87 -1.48
C CYS A 239 -14.34 -3.98 -2.66
N ASN A 240 -14.37 -4.54 -3.87
CA ASN A 240 -14.73 -3.85 -5.12
C ASN A 240 -16.18 -3.35 -5.19
N ASN A 241 -17.03 -3.71 -4.22
CA ASN A 241 -18.39 -3.21 -4.12
C ASN A 241 -18.43 -1.70 -3.87
N THR A 242 -17.42 -1.12 -3.20
CA THR A 242 -17.26 0.32 -2.99
C THR A 242 -17.21 1.11 -4.30
N TRP A 243 -16.73 0.53 -5.40
CA TRP A 243 -16.73 1.19 -6.71
C TRP A 243 -18.14 1.59 -7.18
N ASN A 244 -19.16 0.84 -6.76
CA ASN A 244 -20.54 1.18 -7.06
C ASN A 244 -21.01 2.44 -6.33
N LEU A 245 -20.35 2.85 -5.23
CA LEU A 245 -20.63 4.12 -4.57
C LEU A 245 -20.21 5.30 -5.45
N VAL A 246 -19.07 5.20 -6.13
CA VAL A 246 -18.64 6.16 -7.14
C VAL A 246 -19.65 6.21 -8.29
N ALA A 247 -20.04 5.04 -8.81
CA ALA A 247 -20.94 4.96 -9.95
C ALA A 247 -22.36 5.48 -9.66
N ASP A 248 -22.99 4.93 -8.63
CA ASP A 248 -24.35 5.30 -8.21
C ASP A 248 -24.37 6.73 -7.67
N GLY A 249 -23.34 7.11 -6.91
CA GLY A 249 -23.17 8.44 -6.35
C GLY A 249 -23.11 9.52 -7.42
N MET A 250 -22.24 9.36 -8.42
CA MET A 250 -22.14 10.35 -9.52
C MET A 250 -23.36 10.33 -10.43
N THR A 251 -23.99 9.18 -10.64
CA THR A 251 -25.26 9.08 -11.38
C THR A 251 -26.37 9.86 -10.67
N GLN A 252 -26.51 9.67 -9.35
CA GLN A 252 -27.52 10.36 -8.56
C GLN A 252 -27.17 11.85 -8.42
N TRP A 253 -25.90 12.23 -8.24
CA TRP A 253 -25.49 13.64 -8.21
C TRP A 253 -25.87 14.37 -9.49
N VAL A 254 -25.62 13.79 -10.66
CA VAL A 254 -26.05 14.37 -11.96
C VAL A 254 -27.56 14.56 -12.00
N LYS A 255 -28.33 13.58 -11.53
CA LYS A 255 -29.80 13.66 -11.45
C LYS A 255 -30.24 14.77 -10.48
N ASP A 256 -29.58 14.93 -9.34
CA ASP A 256 -29.85 15.99 -8.37
C ASP A 256 -29.54 17.37 -8.96
N GLN A 257 -28.41 17.51 -9.67
CA GLN A 257 -28.05 18.74 -10.36
C GLN A 257 -29.09 19.11 -11.43
N LYS A 258 -29.60 18.14 -12.18
CA LYS A 258 -30.68 18.35 -13.17
C LYS A 258 -32.00 18.73 -12.51
N ALA A 259 -32.35 18.09 -11.40
CA ALA A 259 -33.53 18.45 -10.60
C ALA A 259 -33.41 19.89 -10.04
N ALA A 260 -32.19 20.32 -9.70
CA ALA A 260 -31.87 21.70 -9.34
C ALA A 260 -31.79 22.67 -10.53
N GLY A 261 -32.14 22.24 -11.75
CA GLY A 261 -32.24 23.07 -12.94
C GLY A 261 -30.95 23.24 -13.73
N LYS A 262 -29.87 22.50 -13.43
CA LYS A 262 -28.64 22.52 -14.23
C LYS A 262 -28.79 21.69 -15.51
N THR A 263 -28.30 22.24 -16.61
CA THR A 263 -28.17 21.55 -17.90
C THR A 263 -26.91 20.69 -17.93
N ASP A 264 -26.85 19.71 -18.84
CA ASP A 264 -25.65 18.87 -19.06
C ASP A 264 -24.40 19.73 -19.34
N ALA A 265 -24.55 20.83 -20.08
CA ALA A 265 -23.45 21.75 -20.35
C ALA A 265 -22.95 22.50 -19.10
N GLN A 266 -23.83 22.81 -18.15
CA GLN A 266 -23.44 23.41 -16.86
C GLN A 266 -22.77 22.38 -15.96
N ILE A 267 -23.27 21.15 -15.94
CA ILE A 267 -22.65 20.05 -15.18
C ILE A 267 -21.25 19.78 -15.73
N LYS A 268 -21.09 19.63 -17.04
CA LYS A 268 -19.78 19.50 -17.70
C LYS A 268 -18.83 20.62 -17.30
N ARG A 269 -19.28 21.88 -17.34
CA ARG A 269 -18.47 23.05 -16.96
C ARG A 269 -18.00 23.00 -15.50
N ILE A 270 -18.76 22.40 -14.60
CA ILE A 270 -18.37 22.25 -13.19
C ILE A 270 -17.29 21.19 -13.08
N VAL A 271 -17.54 19.99 -13.61
CA VAL A 271 -16.64 18.84 -13.42
C VAL A 271 -15.33 18.99 -14.19
N SER A 272 -15.34 19.61 -15.38
CA SER A 272 -14.11 19.91 -16.15
C SER A 272 -13.21 20.96 -15.49
N GLN A 273 -13.56 21.55 -14.34
CA GLN A 273 -12.65 22.41 -13.58
C GLN A 273 -11.72 21.60 -12.65
N TYR A 274 -11.98 20.30 -12.52
CA TYR A 274 -11.24 19.39 -11.66
C TYR A 274 -10.51 18.31 -12.48
N ASP A 275 -10.33 18.55 -13.77
CA ASP A 275 -9.55 17.72 -14.71
C ASP A 275 -8.47 18.65 -15.27
N ILE A 276 -7.35 18.71 -14.56
CA ILE A 276 -6.22 19.60 -14.80
C ILE A 276 -4.93 18.81 -14.91
N ARG A 277 -4.84 17.67 -14.21
CA ARG A 277 -3.60 16.94 -13.99
C ARG A 277 -3.64 15.59 -14.69
N ASP A 278 -2.58 15.28 -15.41
CA ASP A 278 -2.32 13.95 -15.92
C ASP A 278 -1.47 13.22 -14.89
N ARG A 279 -2.13 12.57 -13.93
CA ARG A 279 -1.46 11.95 -12.77
C ARG A 279 -0.43 10.90 -13.18
N TYR A 280 -0.66 10.24 -14.31
CA TYR A 280 0.12 9.07 -14.76
C TYR A 280 0.88 9.32 -16.07
N ASP A 281 0.96 10.57 -16.53
CA ASP A 281 1.64 10.95 -17.79
C ASP A 281 1.22 10.02 -18.95
N PHE A 282 -0.09 9.89 -19.17
CA PHE A 282 -0.66 8.83 -20.00
C PHE A 282 -0.17 8.87 -21.45
N ASP A 283 0.28 10.04 -21.94
CA ASP A 283 0.84 10.21 -23.28
C ASP A 283 2.38 10.37 -23.33
N GLY A 284 3.03 10.32 -22.16
CA GLY A 284 4.48 10.15 -21.99
C GLY A 284 5.30 11.37 -22.44
N ASP A 285 4.76 12.58 -22.29
CA ASP A 285 5.43 13.82 -22.67
C ASP A 285 6.07 14.57 -21.48
N GLY A 286 5.84 14.08 -20.25
CA GLY A 286 6.36 14.62 -19.00
C GLY A 286 5.62 15.87 -18.50
N ASN A 287 4.50 16.23 -19.12
CA ASN A 287 3.64 17.34 -18.73
C ASN A 287 2.46 16.88 -17.86
N PHE A 288 2.69 16.78 -16.56
CA PHE A 288 1.63 16.43 -15.62
C PHE A 288 0.56 17.53 -15.43
N ASP A 289 0.76 18.73 -15.97
CA ASP A 289 -0.18 19.88 -15.90
C ASP A 289 -1.09 19.97 -17.14
N GLU A 290 -1.66 18.84 -17.55
CA GLU A 290 -2.72 18.81 -18.56
C GLU A 290 -3.86 17.84 -18.24
N PRO A 291 -5.07 18.08 -18.81
CA PRO A 291 -6.22 17.21 -18.55
C PRO A 291 -6.07 15.81 -19.14
N ASP A 292 -6.36 14.77 -18.35
CA ASP A 292 -6.35 13.36 -18.78
C ASP A 292 -7.76 12.77 -18.92
N GLY A 293 -8.79 13.59 -18.68
CA GLY A 293 -10.20 13.25 -18.78
C GLY A 293 -10.82 12.72 -17.48
N TYR A 294 -10.04 12.64 -16.40
CA TYR A 294 -10.47 12.22 -15.08
C TYR A 294 -10.52 13.40 -14.10
N ILE A 295 -11.31 13.24 -13.02
CA ILE A 295 -11.26 14.17 -11.89
C ILE A 295 -9.95 13.93 -11.13
N ASP A 296 -9.11 14.96 -11.00
CA ASP A 296 -7.78 14.91 -10.40
C ASP A 296 -7.81 14.40 -8.95
N ARG A 297 -8.78 14.88 -8.16
CA ARG A 297 -8.87 14.70 -6.70
C ARG A 297 -10.33 14.52 -6.27
N PHE A 298 -10.80 13.28 -6.16
CA PHE A 298 -12.18 12.96 -5.76
C PHE A 298 -12.21 12.36 -4.35
N GLN A 299 -12.83 13.07 -3.40
CA GLN A 299 -12.85 12.70 -1.98
C GLN A 299 -14.28 12.45 -1.52
N ILE A 300 -14.60 11.25 -1.05
CA ILE A 300 -15.94 10.88 -0.60
C ILE A 300 -16.01 10.98 0.91
N ILE A 301 -17.00 11.71 1.43
CA ILE A 301 -17.43 11.60 2.83
C ILE A 301 -18.77 10.88 2.86
N HIS A 302 -18.80 9.68 3.44
CA HIS A 302 -20.04 8.94 3.66
C HIS A 302 -20.64 9.20 5.06
N SER A 303 -21.95 9.07 5.19
CA SER A 303 -22.62 9.08 6.49
C SER A 303 -22.23 7.88 7.35
N GLY A 304 -22.26 8.03 8.68
CA GLY A 304 -21.89 6.96 9.62
C GLY A 304 -20.40 6.89 9.97
N GLY A 305 -20.05 5.97 10.87
CA GLY A 305 -18.69 5.77 11.37
C GLY A 305 -17.83 4.89 10.47
N ASP A 306 -16.54 4.83 10.79
CA ASP A 306 -15.55 4.01 10.11
C ASP A 306 -15.63 2.56 10.56
N GLN A 307 -15.50 1.62 9.63
CA GLN A 307 -15.25 0.22 10.00
C GLN A 307 -13.92 0.07 10.75
N ALA A 308 -12.91 0.87 10.40
CA ALA A 308 -11.58 0.86 11.03
C ALA A 308 -11.61 1.18 12.53
N ASP A 309 -12.62 1.95 12.96
CA ASP A 309 -12.86 2.32 14.35
C ASP A 309 -13.85 1.36 15.05
N GLY A 310 -14.28 0.30 14.36
CA GLY A 310 -15.25 -0.67 14.86
C GLY A 310 -16.64 -0.08 14.99
N ASP A 311 -17.20 0.49 13.91
CA ASP A 311 -18.55 1.07 13.89
C ASP A 311 -19.56 0.15 14.62
N PRO A 312 -20.15 0.61 15.73
CA PRO A 312 -20.94 -0.26 16.61
C PRO A 312 -22.35 -0.55 16.09
N ILE A 313 -22.77 0.08 14.98
CA ILE A 313 -24.11 -0.03 14.43
C ILE A 313 -24.09 -0.85 13.14
N TYR A 314 -23.18 -0.53 12.23
CA TYR A 314 -23.13 -1.11 10.90
C TYR A 314 -22.05 -2.17 10.76
N GLY A 315 -21.04 -2.19 11.63
CA GLY A 315 -20.08 -3.30 11.70
C GLY A 315 -19.45 -3.61 10.33
N GLU A 316 -19.55 -4.86 9.86
CA GLU A 316 -19.08 -5.28 8.52
C GLU A 316 -19.74 -4.54 7.35
N ASP A 317 -20.91 -3.90 7.52
CA ASP A 317 -21.55 -3.07 6.48
C ASP A 317 -20.97 -1.65 6.41
N ALA A 318 -20.24 -1.20 7.45
CA ALA A 318 -19.56 0.10 7.44
C ALA A 318 -18.42 0.10 6.40
N ILE A 319 -18.15 1.26 5.81
CA ILE A 319 -17.02 1.39 4.87
C ILE A 319 -15.75 1.62 5.70
N TRP A 320 -14.70 0.84 5.42
CA TRP A 320 -13.35 1.14 5.90
C TRP A 320 -12.73 2.29 5.10
N SER A 321 -12.16 3.29 5.75
CA SER A 321 -11.49 4.41 5.05
C SER A 321 -10.32 3.95 4.17
N HIS A 322 -10.31 4.34 2.90
CA HIS A 322 -9.23 3.96 1.98
C HIS A 322 -9.13 4.89 0.76
N ARG A 323 -8.01 4.75 0.05
CA ARG A 323 -7.84 5.18 -1.35
C ARG A 323 -7.92 3.98 -2.28
N TRP A 324 -8.61 4.11 -3.41
CA TRP A 324 -8.52 3.13 -4.50
C TRP A 324 -8.90 3.70 -5.87
N LYS A 325 -8.99 2.84 -6.88
CA LYS A 325 -9.36 3.16 -8.26
C LYS A 325 -10.54 2.33 -8.72
N ALA A 326 -11.66 3.00 -9.01
CA ALA A 326 -12.90 2.35 -9.39
C ALA A 326 -12.83 1.75 -10.80
N PHE A 327 -13.30 0.51 -10.96
CA PHE A 327 -13.46 -0.17 -12.26
C PHE A 327 -12.19 -0.24 -13.14
N GLN A 328 -11.03 -0.33 -12.51
CA GLN A 328 -9.75 -0.57 -13.20
C GLN A 328 -9.78 -1.90 -13.98
N GLY A 329 -8.97 -2.02 -15.04
CA GLY A 329 -8.88 -3.24 -15.86
C GLY A 329 -10.08 -3.51 -16.78
N THR A 330 -11.13 -2.68 -16.76
CA THR A 330 -12.34 -2.88 -17.60
C THR A 330 -12.17 -2.47 -19.07
N GLY A 331 -11.07 -1.80 -19.41
CA GLY A 331 -10.85 -1.22 -20.75
C GLY A 331 -11.78 -0.04 -21.09
N GLN A 332 -12.44 0.54 -20.08
CA GLN A 332 -13.27 1.74 -20.20
C GLN A 332 -12.50 2.98 -19.78
N GLY A 333 -12.92 4.16 -20.26
CA GLY A 333 -12.33 5.45 -19.87
C GLY A 333 -12.58 6.57 -20.88
N PRO A 334 -12.08 7.78 -20.63
CA PRO A 334 -12.17 8.91 -21.54
C PRO A 334 -11.36 8.71 -22.83
N THR A 335 -11.59 9.63 -23.76
CA THR A 335 -10.73 9.82 -24.93
C THR A 335 -10.30 11.28 -24.94
N VAL A 336 -9.00 11.51 -24.81
CA VAL A 336 -8.38 12.83 -24.75
C VAL A 336 -7.53 13.02 -26.00
N GLY A 337 -7.71 14.15 -26.70
CA GLY A 337 -6.95 14.43 -27.93
C GLY A 337 -7.11 13.40 -29.07
N GLY A 338 -8.11 12.50 -28.99
CA GLY A 338 -8.27 11.37 -29.92
C GLY A 338 -7.55 10.08 -29.51
N THR A 339 -6.86 10.09 -28.38
CA THR A 339 -6.21 8.93 -27.75
C THR A 339 -7.10 8.39 -26.62
N PRO A 340 -7.44 7.09 -26.61
CA PRO A 340 -8.14 6.49 -25.48
C PRO A 340 -7.25 6.45 -24.24
N ASN A 341 -7.73 6.98 -23.12
CA ASN A 341 -7.14 6.81 -21.79
C ASN A 341 -8.04 5.85 -21.01
N ALA A 342 -7.97 4.55 -21.34
CA ALA A 342 -8.94 3.54 -20.91
C ALA A 342 -8.58 2.94 -19.54
N ASP A 343 -8.56 3.78 -18.51
CA ASP A 343 -8.00 3.49 -17.19
C ASP A 343 -9.05 3.13 -16.12
N GLY A 344 -10.26 2.76 -16.55
CA GLY A 344 -11.40 2.46 -15.70
C GLY A 344 -12.24 3.68 -15.34
N GLY A 345 -12.96 3.57 -14.23
CA GLY A 345 -13.79 4.63 -13.65
C GLY A 345 -15.24 4.64 -14.12
N THR A 346 -15.97 5.69 -13.71
CA THR A 346 -17.33 5.99 -14.15
C THR A 346 -17.40 7.34 -14.84
N GLN A 347 -18.05 7.39 -16.01
CA GLN A 347 -18.35 8.65 -16.67
C GLN A 347 -19.41 9.46 -15.91
N ILE A 348 -19.15 10.74 -15.68
CA ILE A 348 -20.11 11.64 -15.04
C ILE A 348 -21.17 12.06 -16.05
N GLY A 349 -22.31 11.34 -16.06
CA GLY A 349 -23.38 11.56 -17.04
C GLY A 349 -22.87 11.48 -18.48
N ASN A 350 -23.21 12.46 -19.32
CA ASN A 350 -22.73 12.55 -20.70
C ASN A 350 -21.67 13.65 -20.88
N THR A 351 -20.90 13.96 -19.83
CA THR A 351 -19.98 15.13 -19.84
C THR A 351 -18.69 14.86 -20.61
N GLY A 352 -18.27 13.60 -20.72
CA GLY A 352 -16.94 13.24 -21.21
C GLY A 352 -15.87 13.14 -20.12
N ILE A 353 -16.17 13.56 -18.89
CA ILE A 353 -15.27 13.50 -17.72
C ILE A 353 -15.61 12.28 -16.87
N TRP A 354 -14.58 11.66 -16.29
CA TRP A 354 -14.66 10.42 -15.53
C TRP A 354 -14.15 10.56 -14.10
N VAL A 355 -14.55 9.65 -13.22
CA VAL A 355 -13.94 9.47 -11.89
C VAL A 355 -13.42 8.04 -11.82
N ALA A 356 -12.13 7.87 -11.51
CA ALA A 356 -11.51 6.57 -11.30
C ALA A 356 -10.86 6.51 -9.92
N ASP A 357 -9.78 7.27 -9.72
CA ASP A 357 -9.15 7.44 -8.41
C ASP A 357 -10.10 8.15 -7.44
N TYR A 358 -10.26 7.57 -6.25
CA TYR A 358 -11.05 8.15 -5.17
C TYR A 358 -10.43 7.82 -3.81
N THR A 359 -10.76 8.64 -2.83
CA THR A 359 -10.66 8.26 -1.42
C THR A 359 -12.04 8.27 -0.78
N VAL A 360 -12.22 7.52 0.29
CA VAL A 360 -13.47 7.47 1.04
C VAL A 360 -13.20 7.52 2.54
N GLN A 361 -13.90 8.40 3.25
CA GLN A 361 -13.77 8.61 4.69
C GLN A 361 -15.14 8.73 5.36
N PRO A 362 -15.26 8.42 6.66
CA PRO A 362 -16.50 8.51 7.42
C PRO A 362 -16.86 9.96 7.76
N GLU A 363 -18.12 10.14 8.14
CA GLU A 363 -18.70 11.43 8.52
C GLU A 363 -17.89 12.11 9.65
N ASN A 364 -17.40 11.32 10.60
CA ASN A 364 -16.66 11.78 11.77
C ASN A 364 -15.13 11.66 11.66
N GLY A 365 -14.56 11.41 10.48
CA GLY A 365 -13.12 11.16 10.31
C GLY A 365 -12.18 12.31 10.71
N GLY A 366 -12.69 13.55 10.76
CA GLY A 366 -11.91 14.70 11.21
C GLY A 366 -10.72 15.04 10.29
N ILE A 367 -9.78 15.83 10.81
CA ILE A 367 -8.61 16.27 10.02
C ILE A 367 -7.58 15.17 9.85
N SER A 368 -7.41 14.25 10.83
CA SER A 368 -6.39 13.21 10.72
C SER A 368 -6.67 12.25 9.57
N VAL A 369 -7.90 11.74 9.47
CA VAL A 369 -8.27 10.76 8.44
C VAL A 369 -8.29 11.46 7.08
N VAL A 370 -8.90 12.65 6.98
CA VAL A 370 -8.94 13.40 5.71
C VAL A 370 -7.54 13.74 5.21
N ALA A 371 -6.61 14.14 6.08
CA ALA A 371 -5.23 14.40 5.67
C ALA A 371 -4.47 13.13 5.30
N HIS A 372 -4.65 12.03 6.05
CA HIS A 372 -4.00 10.74 5.78
C HIS A 372 -4.39 10.18 4.40
N GLU A 373 -5.69 10.11 4.12
CA GLU A 373 -6.17 9.64 2.82
C GLU A 373 -5.75 10.55 1.66
N TYR A 374 -5.67 11.86 1.90
CA TYR A 374 -5.13 12.79 0.91
C TYR A 374 -3.63 12.54 0.67
N GLY A 375 -2.89 12.06 1.66
CA GLY A 375 -1.50 11.61 1.53
C GLY A 375 -1.36 10.48 0.52
N HIS A 376 -2.25 9.48 0.60
CA HIS A 376 -2.33 8.43 -0.43
C HIS A 376 -2.66 8.99 -1.80
N ASP A 377 -3.54 9.99 -1.87
CA ASP A 377 -3.89 10.60 -3.15
C ASP A 377 -2.69 11.33 -3.78
N LEU A 378 -1.76 11.85 -2.98
CA LEU A 378 -0.46 12.37 -3.42
C LEU A 378 0.57 11.27 -3.76
N GLY A 379 0.23 10.00 -3.56
CA GLY A 379 1.09 8.85 -3.82
C GLY A 379 2.09 8.56 -2.71
N LEU A 380 1.69 8.77 -1.45
CA LEU A 380 2.41 8.22 -0.30
C LEU A 380 1.81 6.86 0.11
N PRO A 381 2.62 5.83 0.41
CA PRO A 381 2.14 4.56 0.92
C PRO A 381 1.76 4.66 2.39
N ASP A 382 1.12 3.61 2.89
CA ASP A 382 1.04 3.37 4.33
C ASP A 382 2.41 3.00 4.90
N HIS A 383 2.67 3.48 6.12
CA HIS A 383 3.89 3.21 6.86
C HIS A 383 3.68 2.32 8.08
N TYR A 384 2.45 1.93 8.41
CA TYR A 384 2.18 0.86 9.37
C TYR A 384 2.39 -0.53 8.74
N ASP A 385 2.35 -1.59 9.55
CA ASP A 385 2.39 -2.97 9.06
C ASP A 385 1.03 -3.30 8.42
N THR A 386 0.97 -3.32 7.09
CA THR A 386 -0.24 -3.66 6.37
C THR A 386 -0.49 -5.16 6.41
N ALA A 387 0.55 -6.00 6.47
CA ALA A 387 0.42 -7.45 6.44
C ALA A 387 -0.24 -8.07 7.68
N ALA A 388 -0.16 -7.42 8.84
CA ALA A 388 -0.71 -7.95 10.08
C ALA A 388 -1.08 -6.87 11.08
N SER A 389 -2.05 -7.19 11.94
CA SER A 389 -2.31 -6.35 13.11
C SER A 389 -1.11 -6.27 14.05
N GLY A 390 -0.98 -5.11 14.71
CA GLY A 390 0.06 -4.84 15.69
C GLY A 390 0.98 -3.68 15.30
N ASP A 391 2.02 -3.48 16.12
CA ASP A 391 2.89 -2.30 16.04
C ASP A 391 4.20 -2.61 15.31
N ASN A 392 4.53 -1.77 14.34
CA ASN A 392 5.88 -1.58 13.80
C ASN A 392 6.53 -0.33 14.47
N PRO A 393 7.81 0.02 14.19
CA PRO A 393 8.46 1.14 14.89
C PRO A 393 7.93 2.52 14.52
N VAL A 394 7.17 2.65 13.42
CA VAL A 394 6.77 3.96 12.87
C VAL A 394 5.76 4.67 13.77
N SER A 395 4.70 3.97 14.19
CA SER A 395 3.73 4.48 15.16
C SER A 395 3.21 5.90 14.84
N TRP A 396 3.36 6.89 15.71
CA TRP A 396 2.90 8.28 15.47
C TRP A 396 3.96 9.19 14.83
N TRP A 397 5.11 8.67 14.38
CA TRP A 397 6.17 9.50 13.83
C TRP A 397 5.85 10.11 12.45
N THR A 398 4.80 9.63 11.78
CA THR A 398 4.28 10.18 10.53
C THR A 398 2.76 10.05 10.48
N LEU A 399 2.11 11.01 9.79
CA LEU A 399 0.71 10.91 9.40
C LEU A 399 0.40 9.59 8.68
N MET A 400 1.32 9.07 7.87
CA MET A 400 1.10 7.88 7.03
C MET A 400 1.16 6.56 7.82
N ALA A 401 1.29 6.61 9.15
CA ALA A 401 1.18 5.44 10.02
C ALA A 401 -0.03 5.61 10.94
N GLN A 402 0.19 5.84 12.24
CA GLN A 402 -0.91 6.19 13.13
C GLN A 402 -1.22 7.68 13.05
N SER A 403 -2.18 8.05 12.19
CA SER A 403 -2.54 9.45 11.92
C SER A 403 -3.25 10.17 13.08
N ARG A 404 -3.87 9.42 13.99
CA ARG A 404 -4.80 9.98 14.98
C ARG A 404 -4.07 10.51 16.20
N VAL A 405 -4.02 11.84 16.33
CA VAL A 405 -3.60 12.54 17.56
C VAL A 405 -4.69 13.50 18.01
N SER A 406 -4.47 14.16 19.15
CA SER A 406 -5.44 15.10 19.74
C SER A 406 -4.73 16.16 20.56
N ALA A 407 -5.33 17.34 20.67
CA ALA A 407 -4.89 18.35 21.63
C ALA A 407 -5.34 17.97 23.05
N ALA A 408 -4.70 18.55 24.05
CA ALA A 408 -5.15 18.43 25.43
C ALA A 408 -6.60 18.96 25.58
N GLY A 409 -7.50 18.10 26.06
CA GLY A 409 -8.91 18.43 26.29
C GLY A 409 -9.82 18.27 25.06
N ASP A 410 -9.29 17.83 23.92
CA ASP A 410 -10.14 17.41 22.81
C ASP A 410 -11.01 16.20 23.23
N GLN A 411 -12.23 16.14 22.69
CA GLN A 411 -13.24 15.16 23.07
C GLN A 411 -12.98 13.73 22.56
N GLY A 412 -12.14 13.58 21.53
CA GLY A 412 -11.91 12.34 20.79
C GLY A 412 -10.52 12.32 20.16
N ILE A 413 -10.09 11.14 19.74
CA ILE A 413 -8.86 10.96 18.95
C ILE A 413 -9.10 11.37 17.49
N GLY A 414 -8.04 11.63 16.73
CA GLY A 414 -8.15 12.01 15.30
C GLY A 414 -8.64 13.43 15.04
N THR A 415 -8.94 14.18 16.10
CA THR A 415 -9.32 15.59 16.03
C THR A 415 -8.18 16.49 15.56
N ARG A 416 -6.93 16.01 15.61
CA ARG A 416 -5.71 16.66 15.13
C ARG A 416 -4.85 15.66 14.34
N ALA A 417 -3.91 16.17 13.56
CA ALA A 417 -2.92 15.40 12.81
C ALA A 417 -1.49 15.68 13.31
N ALA A 418 -0.56 14.76 13.08
CA ALA A 418 0.88 14.96 13.25
C ALA A 418 1.55 15.32 11.89
N ASP A 419 2.79 15.79 11.89
CA ASP A 419 3.50 16.07 10.64
C ASP A 419 3.76 14.79 9.82
N LEU A 420 3.92 14.96 8.51
CA LEU A 420 4.47 13.93 7.62
C LEU A 420 5.90 13.55 8.04
N GLY A 421 6.32 12.33 7.75
CA GLY A 421 7.68 11.87 8.00
C GLY A 421 8.71 12.56 7.10
N VAL A 422 10.01 12.40 7.44
CA VAL A 422 11.10 12.97 6.63
C VAL A 422 11.13 12.38 5.22
N TRP A 423 10.84 11.08 5.09
CA TRP A 423 10.77 10.39 3.81
C TRP A 423 9.55 10.83 3.01
N ASP A 424 8.38 10.98 3.64
CA ASP A 424 7.18 11.50 3.00
C ASP A 424 7.41 12.90 2.38
N LYS A 425 8.03 13.80 3.16
CA LYS A 425 8.39 15.14 2.66
C LYS A 425 9.42 15.06 1.53
N LEU A 426 10.38 14.13 1.58
CA LEU A 426 11.32 13.92 0.48
C LEU A 426 10.58 13.47 -0.78
N GLN A 427 9.74 12.43 -0.68
CA GLN A 427 9.00 11.89 -1.83
C GLN A 427 8.14 12.96 -2.51
N LEU A 428 7.52 13.85 -1.75
CA LEU A 428 6.71 14.95 -2.29
C LEU A 428 7.52 16.16 -2.78
N GLY A 429 8.85 16.13 -2.70
CA GLY A 429 9.73 17.26 -3.02
C GLY A 429 9.62 18.42 -2.04
N TRP A 430 9.11 18.15 -0.83
CA TRP A 430 8.88 19.12 0.22
C TRP A 430 9.97 19.17 1.29
N LEU A 431 10.93 18.25 1.29
CA LEU A 431 12.02 18.29 2.24
C LEU A 431 13.12 19.26 1.77
N ASP A 432 13.51 20.19 2.65
CA ASP A 432 14.78 20.91 2.54
C ASP A 432 15.86 20.15 3.32
N TYR A 433 16.90 19.67 2.63
CA TYR A 433 17.90 18.77 3.20
C TYR A 433 19.31 19.05 2.70
N GLU A 434 20.29 18.61 3.51
CA GLU A 434 21.69 18.49 3.11
C GLU A 434 22.03 17.01 2.81
N THR A 435 22.93 16.77 1.87
CA THR A 435 23.42 15.41 1.56
C THR A 435 24.82 15.19 2.12
N VAL A 436 25.05 14.05 2.76
CA VAL A 436 26.37 13.62 3.25
C VAL A 436 26.62 12.19 2.79
N VAL A 437 27.81 11.90 2.26
CA VAL A 437 28.18 10.51 1.91
C VAL A 437 28.81 9.84 3.13
N ALA A 438 28.47 8.58 3.40
CA ALA A 438 29.06 7.80 4.49
C ALA A 438 30.59 7.86 4.48
N GLY A 439 31.19 8.01 5.68
CA GLY A 439 32.63 8.20 5.87
C GLY A 439 33.13 9.64 5.72
N GLN A 440 32.25 10.61 5.46
CA GLN A 440 32.57 12.04 5.56
C GLN A 440 32.35 12.56 6.99
N ASP A 441 33.24 13.45 7.44
CA ASP A 441 33.06 14.21 8.68
C ASP A 441 32.46 15.59 8.36
N ARG A 442 31.21 15.81 8.77
CA ARG A 442 30.47 17.05 8.51
C ARG A 442 29.71 17.49 9.75
N THR A 443 29.73 18.79 10.03
CA THR A 443 28.86 19.43 11.03
C THR A 443 27.82 20.26 10.30
N ILE A 444 26.54 20.07 10.64
CA ILE A 444 25.39 20.69 9.97
C ILE A 444 24.49 21.33 11.03
N ASP A 445 24.03 22.55 10.74
CA ASP A 445 22.97 23.19 11.51
C ASP A 445 21.62 22.88 10.86
N LEU A 446 20.75 22.22 11.61
CA LEU A 446 19.39 21.87 11.21
C LEU A 446 18.37 22.86 11.80
N GLY A 447 17.36 23.18 11.01
CA GLY A 447 16.12 23.83 11.43
C GLY A 447 15.10 22.83 11.98
N PRO A 448 13.85 23.26 12.20
CA PRO A 448 12.76 22.35 12.55
C PRO A 448 12.34 21.49 11.35
N HIS A 449 11.93 20.25 11.62
CA HIS A 449 11.29 19.37 10.64
C HIS A 449 9.98 19.93 10.12
N GLU A 450 9.27 20.69 10.94
CA GLU A 450 7.86 21.03 10.72
C GLU A 450 7.64 22.09 9.62
N TYR A 451 8.67 22.88 9.28
CA TYR A 451 8.63 23.91 8.22
C TYR A 451 10.04 24.32 7.79
N ASN A 452 10.17 24.87 6.58
CA ASN A 452 11.45 25.33 6.03
C ASN A 452 11.93 26.58 6.78
N SER A 453 13.23 26.64 7.05
CA SER A 453 13.90 27.80 7.64
C SER A 453 15.09 28.19 6.78
N GLU A 454 15.96 29.10 7.25
CA GLU A 454 17.26 29.33 6.59
C GLU A 454 18.21 28.12 6.71
N LYS A 455 17.90 27.19 7.61
CA LYS A 455 18.61 25.94 7.82
C LYS A 455 17.78 24.78 7.28
N ALA A 456 18.48 23.79 6.72
CA ALA A 456 17.88 22.54 6.26
C ALA A 456 17.08 21.85 7.38
N GLN A 457 15.96 21.21 7.02
CA GLN A 457 15.10 20.47 7.96
C GLN A 457 15.72 19.14 8.36
N GLY A 458 16.54 18.56 7.47
CA GLY A 458 17.17 17.27 7.72
C GLY A 458 18.46 17.05 6.92
N VAL A 459 19.02 15.85 7.09
CA VAL A 459 20.18 15.35 6.36
C VAL A 459 19.85 13.98 5.77
N ALA A 460 20.21 13.77 4.51
CA ALA A 460 20.24 12.48 3.84
C ALA A 460 21.68 11.97 3.82
N VAL A 461 21.96 10.88 4.55
CA VAL A 461 23.25 10.21 4.52
C VAL A 461 23.21 9.10 3.49
N VAL A 462 23.95 9.25 2.39
CA VAL A 462 24.09 8.26 1.32
C VAL A 462 25.01 7.13 1.78
N LEU A 463 24.50 5.90 1.77
CA LEU A 463 25.21 4.70 2.20
C LEU A 463 25.70 3.91 0.98
N PRO A 464 26.71 3.04 1.13
CA PRO A 464 27.06 2.08 0.08
C PRO A 464 25.88 1.16 -0.23
N ASP A 465 25.69 0.76 -1.49
CA ASP A 465 24.56 -0.10 -1.88
C ASP A 465 24.50 -1.40 -1.05
N LYS A 466 23.28 -1.75 -0.65
CA LYS A 466 23.00 -3.03 0.00
C LYS A 466 23.02 -4.13 -1.06
N GLN A 467 23.90 -5.11 -0.86
CA GLN A 467 24.01 -6.27 -1.74
C GLN A 467 23.08 -7.39 -1.25
N VAL A 468 21.99 -7.63 -1.97
CA VAL A 468 21.00 -8.67 -1.62
C VAL A 468 21.15 -9.87 -2.56
N PRO A 469 21.56 -11.04 -2.06
CA PRO A 469 21.66 -12.24 -2.87
C PRO A 469 20.31 -12.92 -3.03
N THR A 470 19.93 -13.20 -4.28
CA THR A 470 18.80 -14.07 -4.62
C THR A 470 19.33 -15.46 -4.93
N THR A 471 18.83 -16.48 -4.23
CA THR A 471 19.15 -17.88 -4.52
C THR A 471 18.19 -18.42 -5.57
N LEU A 472 18.73 -19.09 -6.58
CA LEU A 472 17.99 -19.75 -7.65
C LEU A 472 18.26 -21.27 -7.61
N PRO A 473 17.40 -22.10 -8.23
CA PRO A 473 17.72 -23.47 -8.56
C PRO A 473 19.11 -23.62 -9.18
N THR A 474 19.79 -24.72 -8.90
CA THR A 474 21.12 -24.99 -9.49
C THR A 474 20.97 -25.37 -10.96
N PRO A 475 21.73 -24.75 -11.89
CA PRO A 475 21.72 -25.11 -13.31
C PRO A 475 21.96 -26.60 -13.56
N PRO A 476 21.08 -27.29 -14.31
CA PRO A 476 21.23 -28.69 -14.69
C PRO A 476 22.45 -28.99 -15.58
N GLU A 477 22.92 -28.01 -16.36
CA GLU A 477 24.12 -28.08 -17.18
C GLU A 477 25.01 -26.86 -16.89
N GLY A 478 26.33 -27.08 -16.77
CA GLY A 478 27.27 -25.97 -16.59
C GLY A 478 27.13 -25.22 -15.25
N THR A 479 27.21 -23.89 -15.32
CA THR A 479 27.18 -22.94 -14.20
C THR A 479 26.12 -21.85 -14.36
N LYS A 480 25.44 -21.79 -15.51
CA LYS A 480 24.40 -20.79 -15.80
C LYS A 480 23.12 -21.41 -16.35
N GLN A 481 22.03 -20.66 -16.26
CA GLN A 481 20.69 -21.00 -16.74
C GLN A 481 20.02 -19.74 -17.30
N TRP A 482 19.01 -19.90 -18.15
CA TRP A 482 18.15 -18.80 -18.58
C TRP A 482 17.02 -18.60 -17.58
N TRP A 483 16.80 -17.38 -17.13
CA TRP A 483 15.73 -17.01 -16.21
C TRP A 483 14.93 -15.83 -16.77
N SER A 484 13.60 -15.90 -16.67
CA SER A 484 12.67 -14.89 -17.19
C SER A 484 12.76 -13.54 -16.51
N GLY A 485 13.28 -13.49 -15.27
CA GLY A 485 12.98 -12.39 -14.37
C GLY A 485 11.63 -12.58 -13.68
N SER A 486 11.26 -11.61 -12.86
CA SER A 486 9.98 -11.50 -12.17
C SER A 486 9.53 -10.04 -12.16
N GLY A 487 8.23 -9.82 -12.02
CA GLY A 487 7.61 -8.50 -11.96
C GLY A 487 6.09 -8.64 -12.07
N ASP A 488 5.38 -7.55 -11.76
CA ASP A 488 3.93 -7.43 -11.93
C ASP A 488 3.62 -6.71 -13.25
N ASP A 489 2.51 -7.06 -13.91
CA ASP A 489 2.17 -6.65 -15.28
C ASP A 489 3.35 -6.88 -16.27
N TYR A 490 4.16 -7.90 -15.98
CA TYR A 490 5.44 -8.16 -16.60
C TYR A 490 5.33 -9.17 -17.74
N GLN A 491 6.12 -8.95 -18.79
CA GLN A 491 6.28 -9.87 -19.90
C GLN A 491 7.75 -10.07 -20.22
N ALA A 492 8.14 -11.32 -20.42
CA ALA A 492 9.48 -11.68 -20.87
C ALA A 492 9.42 -12.72 -21.99
N SER A 493 10.37 -12.68 -22.90
CA SER A 493 10.59 -13.73 -23.88
C SER A 493 12.05 -13.98 -24.23
N MET A 494 12.35 -15.23 -24.54
CA MET A 494 13.62 -15.67 -25.11
C MET A 494 13.32 -16.44 -26.40
N SER A 495 13.70 -15.88 -27.55
CA SER A 495 13.35 -16.45 -28.86
C SER A 495 14.53 -16.65 -29.80
N ARG A 496 14.44 -17.65 -30.68
CA ARG A 496 15.48 -17.97 -31.66
C ARG A 496 14.88 -18.55 -32.93
N THR A 497 15.47 -18.19 -34.06
CA THR A 497 15.24 -18.86 -35.34
C THR A 497 16.01 -20.19 -35.43
N LEU A 498 15.30 -21.28 -35.72
CA LEU A 498 15.83 -22.64 -35.83
C LEU A 498 15.59 -23.20 -37.23
N ALA A 499 16.67 -23.63 -37.89
CA ALA A 499 16.56 -24.45 -39.10
C ALA A 499 16.36 -25.91 -38.68
N VAL A 500 15.19 -26.49 -38.96
CA VAL A 500 14.87 -27.87 -38.63
C VAL A 500 15.36 -28.76 -39.77
N PRO A 501 16.37 -29.62 -39.57
CA PRO A 501 16.87 -30.46 -40.65
C PRO A 501 15.81 -31.47 -41.13
N ALA A 502 16.01 -32.03 -42.31
CA ALA A 502 15.18 -33.12 -42.79
C ALA A 502 15.31 -34.35 -41.86
N GLY A 503 14.21 -35.07 -41.64
CA GLY A 503 14.17 -36.26 -40.78
C GLY A 503 13.69 -35.97 -39.35
N THR A 504 13.83 -36.97 -38.46
CA THR A 504 13.34 -36.87 -37.08
C THR A 504 14.20 -35.90 -36.27
N THR A 505 13.60 -34.79 -35.86
CA THR A 505 14.26 -33.74 -35.08
C THR A 505 13.55 -33.54 -33.76
N THR A 506 14.31 -33.52 -32.66
CA THR A 506 13.79 -33.37 -31.30
C THR A 506 14.41 -32.14 -30.65
N LEU A 507 13.58 -31.30 -30.05
CA LEU A 507 13.99 -30.27 -29.10
C LEU A 507 13.81 -30.84 -27.69
N SER A 508 14.86 -30.78 -26.87
CA SER A 508 14.83 -31.14 -25.46
C SER A 508 15.41 -30.02 -24.62
N MET A 509 14.91 -29.83 -23.41
CA MET A 509 15.43 -28.87 -22.43
C MET A 509 15.02 -29.31 -21.03
N LYS A 510 15.47 -28.58 -20.00
CA LYS A 510 14.95 -28.69 -18.64
C LYS A 510 14.37 -27.36 -18.21
N ALA A 511 13.22 -27.41 -17.55
CA ALA A 511 12.56 -26.21 -17.05
C ALA A 511 12.21 -26.35 -15.57
N ALA A 512 12.24 -25.25 -14.84
CA ALA A 512 11.77 -25.11 -13.46
C ALA A 512 11.00 -23.80 -13.36
N TRP A 513 10.05 -23.69 -12.43
CA TRP A 513 9.21 -22.50 -12.32
C TRP A 513 8.68 -22.29 -10.90
N ASN A 514 8.40 -21.03 -10.58
CA ASN A 514 7.60 -20.60 -9.44
C ASN A 514 6.72 -19.44 -9.93
N ILE A 515 5.51 -19.75 -10.36
CA ILE A 515 4.60 -18.91 -11.13
C ILE A 515 3.24 -18.98 -10.44
N GLU A 516 2.54 -17.84 -10.26
CA GLU A 516 1.24 -17.85 -9.60
C GLU A 516 0.26 -18.75 -10.37
N GLU A 517 -0.33 -19.72 -9.66
CA GLU A 517 -1.24 -20.72 -10.22
C GLU A 517 -2.54 -20.05 -10.68
N ASP A 518 -3.05 -20.38 -11.87
CA ASP A 518 -4.27 -19.83 -12.51
C ASP A 518 -4.24 -18.36 -12.99
N TYR A 519 -3.18 -17.60 -12.70
CA TYR A 519 -3.10 -16.16 -13.01
C TYR A 519 -1.90 -15.80 -13.90
N ASP A 520 -0.73 -16.32 -13.56
CA ASP A 520 0.51 -16.11 -14.30
C ASP A 520 0.87 -17.32 -15.15
N TYR A 521 1.58 -17.11 -16.26
CA TYR A 521 1.88 -18.23 -17.16
C TYR A 521 3.23 -18.15 -17.85
N GLY A 522 3.92 -19.29 -17.86
CA GLY A 522 5.01 -19.60 -18.78
C GLY A 522 4.51 -20.34 -20.02
N TYR A 523 5.10 -20.09 -21.20
CA TYR A 523 4.78 -20.82 -22.42
C TYR A 523 6.03 -21.20 -23.21
N PHE A 524 5.94 -22.33 -23.93
CA PHE A 524 6.85 -22.68 -25.02
C PHE A 524 6.11 -22.62 -26.34
N GLU A 525 6.67 -21.96 -27.34
CA GLU A 525 5.93 -21.59 -28.54
C GLU A 525 6.78 -21.79 -29.81
N VAL A 526 6.09 -22.03 -30.92
CA VAL A 526 6.68 -22.10 -32.27
C VAL A 526 6.01 -21.14 -33.24
N GLU A 527 6.80 -20.66 -34.19
CA GLU A 527 6.37 -19.74 -35.24
C GLU A 527 6.76 -20.31 -36.61
N VAL A 528 5.78 -20.46 -37.52
CA VAL A 528 6.00 -21.12 -38.82
C VAL A 528 5.33 -20.34 -39.96
N PRO A 529 6.09 -19.84 -40.96
CA PRO A 529 7.55 -19.74 -40.98
C PRO A 529 8.05 -18.75 -39.92
N ALA A 530 9.34 -18.81 -39.58
CA ALA A 530 9.98 -17.81 -38.74
C ALA A 530 9.73 -16.38 -39.28
N GLY A 531 9.36 -15.45 -38.40
CA GLY A 531 9.02 -14.06 -38.71
C GLY A 531 7.60 -13.83 -39.25
N SER A 532 6.69 -14.80 -39.13
CA SER A 532 5.28 -14.64 -39.53
C SER A 532 4.44 -13.75 -38.60
N GLY A 533 4.88 -13.55 -37.35
CA GLY A 533 4.17 -12.85 -36.28
C GLY A 533 3.15 -13.70 -35.52
N THR A 534 2.93 -14.96 -35.91
CA THR A 534 1.93 -15.85 -35.28
C THR A 534 2.61 -16.97 -34.52
N TRP A 535 2.57 -16.88 -33.19
CA TRP A 535 3.10 -17.89 -32.28
C TRP A 535 2.03 -18.91 -31.90
N THR A 536 2.39 -20.19 -31.91
CA THR A 536 1.54 -21.31 -31.49
C THR A 536 2.15 -21.95 -30.25
N GLN A 537 1.37 -22.02 -29.17
CA GLN A 537 1.77 -22.69 -27.92
C GLN A 537 1.95 -24.19 -28.15
N LEU A 538 3.04 -24.72 -27.62
CA LEU A 538 3.33 -26.15 -27.59
C LEU A 538 2.69 -26.76 -26.33
N PRO A 539 2.23 -28.04 -26.38
CA PRO A 539 1.57 -28.67 -25.24
C PRO A 539 2.48 -28.76 -23.99
N THR A 540 1.91 -28.49 -22.82
CA THR A 540 2.59 -28.54 -21.51
C THR A 540 2.06 -29.64 -20.58
N ALA A 541 0.92 -30.26 -20.90
CA ALA A 541 0.24 -31.28 -20.06
C ALA A 541 1.09 -32.48 -19.59
N THR A 542 2.25 -32.75 -20.20
CA THR A 542 3.17 -33.82 -19.74
C THR A 542 4.16 -33.37 -18.66
N ILE A 543 4.40 -32.07 -18.56
CA ILE A 543 5.33 -31.45 -17.59
C ILE A 543 4.59 -30.70 -16.49
N ASP A 544 3.40 -30.21 -16.82
CA ASP A 544 2.49 -29.53 -15.92
C ASP A 544 1.08 -30.06 -16.21
N PRO A 545 0.71 -31.24 -15.66
CA PRO A 545 -0.62 -31.76 -15.81
C PRO A 545 -1.55 -30.94 -14.92
N ASP A 546 -2.48 -30.22 -15.54
CA ASP A 546 -3.63 -29.68 -14.83
C ASP A 546 -4.30 -30.82 -14.03
N THR A 547 -4.18 -30.73 -12.71
CA THR A 547 -4.65 -31.75 -11.76
C THR A 547 -5.66 -31.20 -10.78
N ASP A 548 -6.02 -29.94 -10.91
CA ASP A 548 -6.80 -29.25 -9.91
C ASP A 548 -8.27 -29.12 -10.33
N GLY A 549 -9.10 -28.86 -9.34
CA GLY A 549 -10.51 -28.57 -9.55
C GLY A 549 -10.65 -27.06 -9.48
N ASP A 550 -10.17 -26.37 -10.50
CA ASP A 550 -10.32 -24.95 -10.84
C ASP A 550 -11.19 -24.16 -9.85
N THR A 551 -10.53 -23.25 -9.12
CA THR A 551 -11.20 -22.31 -8.22
C THR A 551 -11.65 -21.02 -8.92
N ASN A 552 -11.19 -20.79 -10.15
CA ASN A 552 -11.53 -19.68 -11.02
C ASN A 552 -12.57 -20.10 -12.09
N PRO A 553 -13.88 -19.85 -11.91
CA PRO A 553 -14.92 -20.27 -12.86
C PRO A 553 -14.81 -19.66 -14.28
N ALA A 554 -13.80 -18.84 -14.58
CA ALA A 554 -13.46 -18.35 -15.91
C ALA A 554 -12.39 -19.20 -16.65
N ASN A 555 -11.64 -20.05 -15.95
CA ASN A 555 -10.66 -20.95 -16.54
C ASN A 555 -11.37 -22.23 -17.05
N ASP A 556 -10.88 -22.77 -18.17
CA ASP A 556 -11.36 -24.03 -18.73
C ASP A 556 -10.19 -25.00 -18.66
N PRO A 557 -10.15 -25.94 -17.70
CA PRO A 557 -9.04 -26.88 -17.51
C PRO A 557 -8.71 -27.68 -18.80
N ALA A 558 -9.69 -27.85 -19.71
CA ALA A 558 -9.45 -28.50 -20.99
C ALA A 558 -8.71 -27.62 -22.03
N LYS A 559 -8.44 -26.35 -21.73
CA LYS A 559 -7.82 -25.36 -22.62
C LYS A 559 -6.52 -24.77 -22.08
N GLU A 560 -6.11 -25.11 -20.86
CA GLU A 560 -4.88 -24.59 -20.29
C GLU A 560 -3.66 -25.20 -20.97
N VAL A 561 -2.82 -24.33 -21.53
CA VAL A 561 -1.55 -24.67 -22.19
C VAL A 561 -0.39 -23.91 -21.54
N GLY A 562 -0.67 -23.20 -20.44
CA GLY A 562 0.31 -22.49 -19.64
C GLY A 562 1.11 -23.43 -18.76
N ILE A 563 2.19 -22.90 -18.21
CA ILE A 563 2.96 -23.48 -17.12
C ILE A 563 2.78 -22.54 -15.94
N ASP A 564 2.31 -23.06 -14.82
CA ASP A 564 2.10 -22.30 -13.59
C ASP A 564 2.39 -23.14 -12.33
N GLY A 565 2.16 -22.60 -11.15
CA GLY A 565 2.48 -23.25 -9.88
C GLY A 565 3.99 -23.34 -9.60
N VAL A 566 4.43 -24.42 -8.92
CA VAL A 566 5.82 -24.57 -8.47
C VAL A 566 6.42 -25.90 -8.87
N SER A 567 7.60 -25.86 -9.47
CA SER A 567 8.36 -27.05 -9.84
C SER A 567 9.87 -26.87 -9.73
N GLY A 568 10.56 -27.97 -9.43
CA GLY A 568 11.98 -28.09 -9.68
C GLY A 568 12.27 -28.36 -11.17
N TYR A 569 13.52 -28.68 -11.51
CA TYR A 569 13.86 -28.99 -12.90
C TYR A 569 13.21 -30.29 -13.40
N VAL A 570 12.36 -30.17 -14.40
CA VAL A 570 11.74 -31.28 -15.14
C VAL A 570 12.20 -31.32 -16.59
N PRO A 571 12.32 -32.51 -17.21
CA PRO A 571 12.66 -32.62 -18.62
C PRO A 571 11.47 -32.23 -19.51
N VAL A 572 11.73 -31.37 -20.51
CA VAL A 572 10.77 -30.98 -21.55
C VAL A 572 11.26 -31.52 -22.90
N THR A 573 10.37 -32.08 -23.71
CA THR A 573 10.74 -32.64 -25.03
C THR A 573 9.64 -32.44 -26.05
N TYR A 574 10.01 -31.94 -27.24
CA TYR A 574 9.13 -31.69 -28.37
C TYR A 574 9.65 -32.38 -29.63
N ASP A 575 8.76 -33.06 -30.35
CA ASP A 575 9.04 -33.56 -31.70
C ASP A 575 8.82 -32.44 -32.72
N LEU A 576 9.90 -32.04 -33.40
CA LEU A 576 9.88 -31.01 -34.44
C LEU A 576 9.77 -31.60 -35.85
N SER A 577 9.56 -32.92 -36.00
CA SER A 577 9.52 -33.60 -37.30
C SER A 577 8.45 -33.05 -38.25
N ALA A 578 7.36 -32.48 -37.72
CA ALA A 578 6.35 -31.79 -38.53
C ALA A 578 6.89 -30.56 -39.29
N TYR A 579 8.01 -30.01 -38.83
CA TYR A 579 8.68 -28.84 -39.40
C TYR A 579 9.94 -29.20 -40.19
N ALA A 580 10.19 -30.49 -40.45
CA ALA A 580 11.39 -30.96 -41.13
C ALA A 580 11.63 -30.23 -42.47
N GLY A 581 12.83 -29.67 -42.64
CA GLY A 581 13.22 -28.89 -43.81
C GLY A 581 12.75 -27.43 -43.81
N GLN A 582 12.06 -26.98 -42.76
CA GLN A 582 11.61 -25.60 -42.59
C GLN A 582 12.50 -24.82 -41.61
N THR A 583 12.37 -23.50 -41.63
CA THR A 583 12.95 -22.62 -40.61
C THR A 583 11.81 -22.07 -39.76
N ILE A 584 11.87 -22.32 -38.46
CA ILE A 584 10.85 -21.95 -37.47
C ILE A 584 11.41 -20.94 -36.47
N GLY A 585 10.54 -20.18 -35.80
CA GLY A 585 10.86 -19.53 -34.53
C GLY A 585 10.56 -20.48 -33.38
N PHE A 586 11.40 -20.50 -32.35
CA PHE A 586 11.09 -21.08 -31.04
C PHE A 586 11.19 -19.98 -29.98
N ARG A 587 10.27 -19.98 -29.01
CA ARG A 587 10.22 -18.98 -27.93
C ARG A 587 9.84 -19.64 -26.61
N ALA A 588 10.52 -19.25 -25.54
CA ALA A 588 10.00 -19.32 -24.18
C ALA A 588 9.43 -17.93 -23.83
N SER A 589 8.24 -17.86 -23.27
CA SER A 589 7.62 -16.61 -22.81
C SER A 589 7.09 -16.76 -21.39
N TYR A 590 7.03 -15.63 -20.68
CA TYR A 590 6.50 -15.52 -19.33
C TYR A 590 5.65 -14.25 -19.26
N VAL A 591 4.46 -14.37 -18.71
CA VAL A 591 3.46 -13.29 -18.60
C VAL A 591 2.86 -13.34 -17.21
N THR A 592 2.71 -12.18 -16.60
CA THR A 592 2.16 -12.05 -15.24
C THR A 592 1.02 -11.05 -15.20
N ASP A 593 0.15 -11.19 -14.21
CA ASP A 593 -0.83 -10.18 -13.84
C ASP A 593 -0.24 -9.14 -12.86
N GLY A 594 -1.07 -8.28 -12.29
CA GLY A 594 -0.66 -7.20 -11.40
C GLY A 594 -0.72 -7.52 -9.90
N ALA A 595 -0.88 -8.79 -9.49
CA ALA A 595 -1.21 -9.17 -8.13
C ALA A 595 -0.05 -9.79 -7.34
N ALA A 596 0.28 -11.07 -7.56
CA ALA A 596 1.27 -11.79 -6.76
C ALA A 596 2.34 -12.46 -7.61
N GLN A 597 3.58 -12.46 -7.12
CA GLN A 597 4.70 -13.05 -7.85
C GLN A 597 5.02 -14.45 -7.33
N GLY A 598 4.70 -15.45 -8.15
CA GLY A 598 5.04 -16.85 -7.87
C GLY A 598 4.15 -17.49 -6.81
N GLN A 599 4.01 -18.81 -6.88
CA GLN A 599 3.09 -19.57 -6.04
C GLN A 599 3.65 -19.91 -4.65
N ASP A 600 4.96 -20.17 -4.51
CA ASP A 600 5.60 -20.41 -3.21
C ASP A 600 6.42 -19.18 -2.76
N PRO A 601 5.89 -18.36 -1.84
CA PRO A 601 6.57 -17.17 -1.33
C PRO A 601 7.76 -17.48 -0.41
N SER A 602 7.97 -18.76 -0.03
CA SER A 602 9.16 -19.16 0.72
C SER A 602 10.41 -19.27 -0.15
N LEU A 603 10.23 -19.31 -1.48
CA LEU A 603 11.31 -19.25 -2.45
C LEU A 603 11.66 -17.78 -2.71
N SER A 604 12.96 -17.46 -2.70
CA SER A 604 13.44 -16.08 -2.96
C SER A 604 13.35 -15.67 -4.44
N TRP A 605 12.62 -16.41 -5.28
CA TRP A 605 12.58 -16.22 -6.73
C TRP A 605 11.22 -16.66 -7.28
N SER A 606 10.79 -16.01 -8.35
CA SER A 606 9.62 -16.37 -9.16
C SER A 606 9.99 -16.38 -10.65
N GLY A 607 9.06 -16.82 -11.50
CA GLY A 607 9.21 -16.88 -12.95
C GLY A 607 9.63 -18.25 -13.51
N LEU A 608 10.06 -18.25 -14.78
CA LEU A 608 10.39 -19.43 -15.56
C LEU A 608 11.92 -19.55 -15.76
N MET A 609 12.45 -20.75 -15.54
CA MET A 609 13.83 -21.12 -15.84
C MET A 609 13.91 -22.16 -16.94
N VAL A 610 14.90 -22.01 -17.81
CA VAL A 610 15.18 -22.95 -18.91
C VAL A 610 16.68 -23.19 -18.99
N ASP A 611 17.09 -24.46 -19.10
CA ASP A 611 18.48 -24.86 -19.27
C ASP A 611 18.60 -26.14 -20.11
N ASP A 612 19.82 -26.55 -20.48
CA ASP A 612 20.12 -27.80 -21.20
C ASP A 612 19.36 -27.90 -22.55
N ILE A 613 19.24 -26.78 -23.28
CA ILE A 613 18.48 -26.70 -24.54
C ILE A 613 19.27 -27.39 -25.65
N LYS A 614 18.72 -28.48 -26.19
CA LYS A 614 19.32 -29.31 -27.23
C LYS A 614 18.35 -29.56 -28.37
N VAL A 615 18.79 -29.30 -29.59
CA VAL A 615 18.09 -29.74 -30.81
C VAL A 615 18.91 -30.83 -31.46
N THR A 616 18.33 -32.02 -31.60
CA THR A 616 19.00 -33.18 -32.19
C THR A 616 18.24 -33.67 -33.42
N ASN A 617 18.94 -34.02 -34.49
CA ASN A 617 18.39 -34.71 -35.66
C ASN A 617 19.00 -36.11 -35.71
N GLY A 618 18.21 -37.13 -35.36
CA GLY A 618 18.74 -38.45 -35.03
C GLY A 618 19.80 -38.37 -33.91
N THR A 619 21.04 -38.73 -34.21
CA THR A 619 22.17 -38.67 -33.25
C THR A 619 23.00 -37.39 -33.35
N THR A 620 22.69 -36.50 -34.30
CA THR A 620 23.46 -35.28 -34.55
C THR A 620 22.88 -34.13 -33.74
N THR A 621 23.71 -33.48 -32.91
CA THR A 621 23.32 -32.24 -32.23
C THR A 621 23.44 -31.06 -33.18
N VAL A 622 22.32 -30.36 -33.38
CA VAL A 622 22.18 -29.17 -34.24
C VAL A 622 22.35 -27.90 -33.41
N LEU A 623 21.85 -27.91 -32.18
CA LEU A 623 21.98 -26.84 -31.19
C LEU A 623 22.21 -27.47 -29.83
N ALA A 624 23.09 -26.86 -29.04
CA ALA A 624 23.24 -27.09 -27.60
C ALA A 624 23.48 -25.73 -26.93
N ASP A 625 22.72 -25.43 -25.88
CA ASP A 625 22.79 -24.18 -25.14
C ASP A 625 22.43 -24.43 -23.66
N GLY A 626 23.41 -24.21 -22.78
CA GLY A 626 23.23 -24.20 -21.32
C GLY A 626 23.50 -22.82 -20.72
N ALA A 627 23.11 -21.74 -21.42
CA ALA A 627 23.23 -20.34 -21.02
C ALA A 627 24.65 -19.78 -20.73
N GLU A 628 25.72 -20.56 -20.91
CA GLU A 628 27.10 -20.15 -20.57
C GLU A 628 27.59 -18.91 -21.33
N THR A 629 27.09 -18.73 -22.56
CA THR A 629 27.42 -17.59 -23.42
C THR A 629 26.15 -16.81 -23.75
N SER A 630 26.01 -15.58 -23.27
CA SER A 630 24.86 -14.73 -23.61
C SER A 630 25.17 -13.80 -24.79
N PRO A 631 24.26 -13.60 -25.76
CA PRO A 631 22.93 -14.21 -25.86
C PRO A 631 22.90 -15.53 -26.66
N ASN A 632 24.05 -16.10 -27.05
CA ASN A 632 24.20 -17.26 -27.94
C ASN A 632 23.41 -17.23 -29.27
N GLY A 633 22.85 -16.09 -29.71
CA GLY A 633 21.95 -16.00 -30.87
C GLY A 633 20.46 -16.07 -30.54
N TRP A 634 20.10 -16.04 -29.26
CA TRP A 634 18.75 -15.71 -28.79
C TRP A 634 18.51 -14.21 -28.91
N THR A 635 17.24 -13.85 -29.14
CA THR A 635 16.70 -12.52 -28.90
C THR A 635 16.07 -12.55 -27.51
N LEU A 636 16.60 -11.73 -26.62
CA LEU A 636 16.19 -11.67 -25.22
C LEU A 636 15.36 -10.42 -24.98
N ASP A 637 14.25 -10.60 -24.29
CA ASP A 637 13.37 -9.55 -23.78
C ASP A 637 13.01 -9.98 -22.35
N GLY A 638 13.54 -9.31 -21.33
CA GLY A 638 13.42 -9.72 -19.91
C GLY A 638 14.29 -10.94 -19.51
N PHE A 639 14.38 -11.98 -20.33
CA PHE A 639 15.20 -13.16 -20.02
C PHE A 639 16.70 -12.84 -19.92
N ARG A 640 17.37 -13.44 -18.93
CA ARG A 640 18.81 -13.27 -18.69
C ARG A 640 19.52 -14.56 -18.30
N SER A 641 20.81 -14.64 -18.62
CA SER A 641 21.70 -15.73 -18.22
C SER A 641 22.22 -15.48 -16.81
N VAL A 642 21.88 -16.37 -15.86
CA VAL A 642 22.17 -16.25 -14.42
C VAL A 642 22.77 -17.54 -13.87
N GLY A 643 23.50 -17.47 -12.76
CA GLY A 643 23.98 -18.67 -12.06
C GLY A 643 22.93 -19.28 -11.14
N ALA A 644 23.35 -20.12 -10.20
CA ALA A 644 22.52 -20.59 -9.08
C ALA A 644 22.17 -19.48 -8.05
N SER A 645 22.72 -18.29 -8.25
CA SER A 645 22.35 -17.07 -7.52
C SER A 645 22.75 -15.85 -8.34
N PHE A 646 22.14 -14.72 -8.04
CA PHE A 646 22.61 -13.40 -8.44
C PHE A 646 22.52 -12.44 -7.26
N THR A 647 23.18 -11.31 -7.36
CA THR A 647 23.13 -10.26 -6.35
C THR A 647 22.58 -9.00 -6.98
N THR A 648 21.60 -8.39 -6.34
CA THR A 648 21.05 -7.08 -6.70
C THR A 648 21.58 -6.06 -5.70
N ALA A 649 22.05 -4.93 -6.22
CA ALA A 649 22.42 -3.77 -5.43
C ALA A 649 21.16 -2.91 -5.22
N TYR A 650 20.96 -2.44 -3.99
CA TYR A 650 19.84 -1.58 -3.61
C TYR A 650 20.38 -0.34 -2.91
N ASP A 651 19.89 0.84 -3.27
CA ASP A 651 20.19 2.08 -2.56
C ASP A 651 19.69 2.04 -1.11
N GLN A 652 20.41 2.71 -0.23
CA GLN A 652 20.02 2.85 1.16
C GLN A 652 20.53 4.17 1.74
N PHE A 653 19.76 4.73 2.67
CA PHE A 653 20.02 6.04 3.24
C PHE A 653 19.66 6.11 4.73
N TYR A 654 20.34 6.97 5.48
CA TYR A 654 19.76 7.52 6.70
C TYR A 654 19.15 8.88 6.44
N LEU A 655 17.87 9.05 6.78
CA LEU A 655 17.17 10.31 6.74
C LEU A 655 16.95 10.80 8.18
N ALA A 656 17.68 11.84 8.58
CA ALA A 656 17.61 12.38 9.94
C ALA A 656 17.05 13.81 9.94
N SER A 657 16.03 14.06 10.75
CA SER A 657 15.38 15.38 10.87
C SER A 657 15.19 15.78 12.34
N ASN A 658 15.21 17.09 12.60
CA ASN A 658 15.05 17.64 13.94
C ASN A 658 13.57 17.93 14.24
N ARG A 659 12.92 16.99 14.91
CA ARG A 659 11.51 17.05 15.33
C ARG A 659 11.36 17.94 16.56
N THR A 660 10.38 18.83 16.54
CA THR A 660 10.10 19.77 17.63
C THR A 660 8.61 19.86 17.91
N TYR A 661 8.19 20.25 19.12
CA TYR A 661 6.78 20.51 19.42
C TYR A 661 6.27 21.84 18.83
N THR A 662 6.43 22.01 17.53
CA THR A 662 5.90 23.14 16.77
C THR A 662 4.93 22.65 15.69
N SER A 663 4.25 23.56 14.99
CA SER A 663 3.28 23.23 13.93
C SER A 663 2.27 22.13 14.34
N TYR A 664 2.19 21.01 13.63
CA TYR A 664 1.33 19.86 13.91
C TYR A 664 1.98 18.88 14.88
N ASP A 665 3.30 18.75 14.89
CA ASP A 665 4.04 17.93 15.87
C ASP A 665 3.93 18.40 17.33
N LYS A 666 3.44 19.61 17.60
CA LYS A 666 3.02 19.99 18.97
C LYS A 666 1.99 19.00 19.55
N TYR A 667 1.20 18.34 18.69
CA TYR A 667 0.21 17.34 19.12
C TYR A 667 0.83 16.00 19.47
N LEU A 668 2.09 15.72 19.11
CA LEU A 668 2.83 14.55 19.62
C LEU A 668 3.07 14.63 21.14
N GLN A 669 3.12 15.84 21.70
CA GLN A 669 3.28 16.02 23.15
C GLN A 669 2.04 15.58 23.95
N THR A 670 0.83 15.62 23.37
CA THR A 670 -0.43 15.41 24.12
C THR A 670 -1.38 14.39 23.51
N GLY A 671 -1.16 14.03 22.26
CA GLY A 671 -2.12 13.32 21.41
C GLY A 671 -2.01 11.80 21.39
N PRO A 672 -0.80 11.20 21.35
CA PRO A 672 -0.62 9.75 21.38
C PRO A 672 -1.35 9.12 22.56
N TYR A 673 -1.83 7.89 22.37
CA TYR A 673 -2.82 7.31 23.28
C TYR A 673 -2.76 5.78 23.43
N ASN A 674 -3.29 5.29 24.55
CA ASN A 674 -3.36 3.87 24.86
C ASN A 674 -4.75 3.49 25.39
N PHE A 675 -5.33 2.43 24.83
CA PHE A 675 -6.51 1.77 25.39
C PHE A 675 -6.08 0.88 26.55
N SER A 676 -6.58 1.18 27.75
CA SER A 676 -6.08 0.56 28.99
C SER A 676 -7.16 -0.08 29.85
N PHE A 677 -8.44 0.16 29.54
CA PHE A 677 -9.56 -0.11 30.44
C PHE A 677 -10.58 -1.08 29.80
N PRO A 678 -10.55 -2.38 30.13
CA PRO A 678 -11.55 -3.32 29.62
C PRO A 678 -13.00 -3.00 30.00
N ASP A 679 -13.21 -2.29 31.12
CA ASP A 679 -14.54 -1.82 31.57
C ASP A 679 -15.01 -0.54 30.86
N ARG A 680 -14.11 0.13 30.14
CA ARG A 680 -14.34 1.35 29.37
C ARG A 680 -13.49 1.29 28.09
N PRO A 681 -13.83 0.40 27.14
CA PRO A 681 -12.98 0.06 26.00
C PRO A 681 -12.66 1.25 25.11
N ASP A 682 -13.53 2.25 25.05
CA ASP A 682 -13.38 3.48 24.25
C ASP A 682 -12.74 4.63 25.06
N PHE A 683 -12.21 4.33 26.25
CA PHE A 683 -11.51 5.30 27.08
C PHE A 683 -9.99 5.14 26.95
N VAL A 684 -9.35 6.15 26.37
CA VAL A 684 -7.91 6.20 26.18
C VAL A 684 -7.19 7.02 27.25
N GLU A 685 -5.99 6.57 27.62
CA GLU A 685 -4.98 7.37 28.32
C GLU A 685 -4.07 8.06 27.29
N LYS A 686 -3.65 9.30 27.56
CA LYS A 686 -2.77 10.07 26.66
C LYS A 686 -1.33 10.10 27.19
N PHE A 687 -0.35 10.13 26.28
CA PHE A 687 1.07 10.20 26.62
C PHE A 687 1.89 10.92 25.52
N PRO A 688 3.09 11.45 25.84
CA PRO A 688 3.90 12.18 24.87
C PRO A 688 4.77 11.25 24.01
N TYR A 689 4.95 11.62 22.75
CA TYR A 689 6.10 11.25 21.92
C TYR A 689 7.14 12.36 22.00
N GLN A 690 8.43 12.02 22.08
CA GLN A 690 9.52 12.97 22.37
C GLN A 690 9.92 13.86 21.18
N ASP A 691 10.61 14.97 21.44
CA ASP A 691 11.28 15.80 20.45
C ASP A 691 12.78 15.47 20.35
N GLY A 692 13.42 15.81 19.23
CA GLY A 692 14.84 15.55 18.99
C GLY A 692 15.17 15.13 17.55
N LEU A 693 16.35 14.56 17.37
CA LEU A 693 16.79 14.06 16.07
C LEU A 693 16.18 12.68 15.82
N LEU A 694 15.18 12.60 14.93
CA LEU A 694 14.64 11.31 14.52
C LEU A 694 15.42 10.81 13.30
N VAL A 695 16.13 9.70 13.46
CA VAL A 695 16.88 9.02 12.39
C VAL A 695 16.00 7.93 11.81
N ASN A 696 15.75 7.97 10.50
CA ASN A 696 15.03 6.93 9.77
C ASN A 696 16.00 6.21 8.85
N TYR A 697 15.88 4.89 8.74
CA TYR A 697 16.62 4.08 7.79
C TYR A 697 15.73 3.77 6.60
N TRP A 698 16.10 4.28 5.41
CA TRP A 698 15.46 3.96 4.14
C TRP A 698 16.25 2.87 3.43
N ASP A 699 15.63 1.71 3.22
CA ASP A 699 16.21 0.54 2.58
C ASP A 699 15.38 0.15 1.35
N SER A 700 15.85 0.50 0.15
CA SER A 700 15.09 0.28 -1.09
C SER A 700 14.96 -1.19 -1.51
N SER A 701 15.57 -2.12 -0.76
CA SER A 701 15.33 -3.55 -0.95
C SER A 701 13.98 -4.03 -0.41
N TYR A 702 13.24 -3.16 0.27
CA TYR A 702 11.88 -3.39 0.73
C TYR A 702 10.92 -2.40 0.07
N SER A 703 9.71 -2.86 -0.24
CA SER A 703 8.61 -2.03 -0.76
C SER A 703 7.61 -1.60 0.31
N ASP A 704 7.72 -2.13 1.53
CA ASP A 704 6.75 -1.97 2.61
C ASP A 704 7.41 -1.97 4.00
N ASN A 705 6.65 -1.65 5.05
CA ASN A 705 7.08 -1.66 6.44
C ASN A 705 6.51 -2.84 7.25
N ASN A 706 6.25 -3.99 6.60
CA ASN A 706 5.67 -5.19 7.19
C ASN A 706 6.69 -5.98 8.02
N THR A 707 7.13 -5.39 9.12
CA THR A 707 8.03 -6.01 10.10
C THR A 707 7.50 -7.33 10.68
N SER A 708 6.20 -7.62 10.52
CA SER A 708 5.57 -8.90 10.79
C SER A 708 6.09 -10.03 9.89
N GLN A 709 6.38 -9.71 8.63
CA GLN A 709 6.97 -10.62 7.63
C GLN A 709 8.50 -10.56 7.67
N HIS A 710 9.09 -9.37 7.85
CA HIS A 710 10.54 -9.17 7.84
C HIS A 710 11.07 -8.42 9.09
N PRO A 711 11.08 -9.05 10.29
CA PRO A 711 11.53 -8.42 11.53
C PRO A 711 12.88 -7.67 11.43
N GLY A 712 12.83 -6.39 11.74
CA GLY A 712 13.98 -5.47 11.72
C GLY A 712 14.28 -4.83 10.36
N GLY A 713 13.55 -5.19 9.30
CA GLY A 713 13.64 -4.58 7.98
C GLY A 713 12.33 -3.91 7.58
N GLY A 714 12.39 -3.06 6.55
CA GLY A 714 11.26 -2.33 5.99
C GLY A 714 11.74 -1.19 5.09
N LEU A 715 10.83 -0.64 4.28
CA LEU A 715 11.09 0.46 3.36
C LEU A 715 11.67 1.67 4.09
N VAL A 716 11.01 2.16 5.13
CA VAL A 716 11.47 3.29 5.94
C VAL A 716 11.07 3.16 7.40
N LEU A 717 12.06 2.94 8.28
CA LEU A 717 11.81 2.71 9.70
C LEU A 717 12.58 3.70 10.60
N PRO A 718 11.93 4.34 11.60
CA PRO A 718 12.62 5.15 12.58
C PRO A 718 13.44 4.27 13.53
N VAL A 719 14.68 4.69 13.80
CA VAL A 719 15.60 4.02 14.72
C VAL A 719 15.41 4.57 16.12
N ASP A 720 15.14 3.68 17.07
CA ASP A 720 14.92 4.05 18.47
C ASP A 720 16.26 4.30 19.19
N ALA A 721 16.50 5.54 19.66
CA ALA A 721 17.67 5.91 20.44
C ALA A 721 17.81 5.11 21.75
N ASN A 722 16.74 4.53 22.27
CA ASN A 722 16.67 3.85 23.54
C ASN A 722 16.06 2.43 23.41
N PRO A 723 16.72 1.49 22.70
CA PRO A 723 16.11 0.21 22.30
C PRO A 723 15.82 -0.76 23.46
N GLN A 724 16.00 -0.35 24.71
CA GLN A 724 15.70 -1.17 25.88
C GLN A 724 14.20 -1.16 26.18
N ALA A 725 13.57 -2.33 26.13
CA ALA A 725 12.12 -2.44 26.35
C ALA A 725 11.66 -1.88 27.70
N HIS A 726 10.53 -1.18 27.67
CA HIS A 726 9.76 -0.73 28.81
C HIS A 726 8.78 -1.83 29.25
N TYR A 727 8.77 -2.14 30.55
CA TYR A 727 7.87 -3.16 31.14
C TYR A 727 6.84 -2.50 32.06
N ASN A 728 5.65 -3.11 32.12
CA ASN A 728 4.58 -2.72 33.03
C ASN A 728 4.67 -3.45 34.38
N LEU A 729 3.86 -3.02 35.37
CA LEU A 729 3.81 -3.64 36.71
C LEU A 729 3.22 -5.06 36.74
N GLN A 730 2.78 -5.60 35.61
CA GLN A 730 2.41 -7.01 35.46
C GLN A 730 3.59 -7.88 34.99
N GLY A 731 4.74 -7.27 34.68
CA GLY A 731 5.92 -7.94 34.16
C GLY A 731 5.91 -8.16 32.65
N GLN A 732 4.94 -7.59 31.93
CA GLN A 732 4.86 -7.67 30.46
C GLN A 732 5.54 -6.45 29.84
N ALA A 733 6.18 -6.63 28.68
CA ALA A 733 6.65 -5.50 27.89
C ALA A 733 5.45 -4.68 27.40
N TRP A 734 5.59 -3.36 27.33
CA TRP A 734 4.60 -2.54 26.65
C TRP A 734 4.65 -2.79 25.14
N ARG A 735 3.52 -2.56 24.45
CA ARG A 735 3.43 -2.67 22.98
C ARG A 735 4.33 -1.66 22.26
N GLY A 736 4.61 -1.90 20.98
CA GLY A 736 5.58 -1.14 20.18
C GLY A 736 5.34 0.37 20.19
N ARG A 737 4.08 0.81 20.10
CA ARG A 737 3.67 2.21 20.19
C ARG A 737 4.08 2.94 21.47
N ILE A 738 4.33 2.23 22.56
CA ILE A 738 4.82 2.79 23.82
C ILE A 738 6.34 2.65 23.90
N GLN A 739 6.94 1.68 23.21
CA GLN A 739 8.39 1.53 23.17
C GLN A 739 9.04 2.72 22.45
N THR A 740 8.54 3.05 21.26
CA THR A 740 9.19 4.02 20.36
C THR A 740 8.88 5.49 20.67
N TYR A 741 8.23 5.79 21.81
CA TYR A 741 7.88 7.17 22.19
C TYR A 741 9.12 8.05 22.40
N ASP A 742 10.27 7.45 22.77
CA ASP A 742 11.55 8.12 22.98
C ASP A 742 12.62 7.72 21.95
N ALA A 743 12.18 7.43 20.73
CA ALA A 743 13.04 7.17 19.59
C ALA A 743 14.03 8.30 19.21
N PRO A 744 13.70 9.60 19.35
CA PRO A 744 14.62 10.67 18.95
C PRO A 744 15.92 10.70 19.77
N PHE A 745 17.04 10.92 19.08
CA PHE A 745 18.34 11.17 19.69
C PHE A 745 18.43 12.63 20.16
N GLY A 746 19.02 12.87 21.34
CA GLY A 746 19.07 14.22 21.89
C GLY A 746 19.87 14.37 23.18
N LEU A 747 19.91 15.62 23.66
CA LEU A 747 20.60 16.02 24.89
C LEU A 747 19.66 16.06 26.11
N GLN A 748 18.38 15.78 25.90
CA GLN A 748 17.34 15.82 26.90
C GLN A 748 17.02 14.42 27.41
N LYS A 749 16.63 14.33 28.69
CA LYS A 749 16.09 13.10 29.26
C LYS A 749 14.65 12.96 28.79
N SER A 750 14.24 11.76 28.35
CA SER A 750 12.85 11.51 27.95
C SER A 750 11.87 11.76 29.11
N ASP A 751 10.66 12.17 28.78
CA ASP A 751 9.58 12.33 29.75
C ASP A 751 9.20 11.02 30.42
N SER A 752 8.72 11.11 31.67
CA SER A 752 8.11 9.97 32.37
C SER A 752 6.62 10.19 32.51
N PHE A 753 5.84 9.16 32.26
CA PHE A 753 4.38 9.20 32.34
C PHE A 753 3.83 7.90 32.92
N TYR A 754 2.53 7.87 33.16
CA TYR A 754 1.86 6.69 33.68
C TYR A 754 0.83 6.17 32.68
N LEU A 755 0.80 4.86 32.51
CA LEU A 755 -0.25 4.13 31.83
C LEU A 755 -0.77 3.03 32.73
N THR A 756 -1.99 2.58 32.49
CA THR A 756 -2.65 1.53 33.25
C THR A 756 -2.53 0.20 32.50
N ALA A 757 -2.09 -0.85 33.19
CA ALA A 757 -2.07 -2.22 32.68
C ALA A 757 -2.76 -3.16 33.67
N GLY A 758 -3.79 -3.87 33.19
CA GLY A 758 -4.76 -4.67 33.96
C GLY A 758 -5.05 -4.10 35.34
N GLY A 759 -5.65 -2.90 35.33
CA GLY A 759 -6.16 -2.21 36.51
C GLY A 759 -5.09 -1.57 37.40
N ARG A 760 -3.80 -1.62 37.04
CA ARG A 760 -2.72 -1.01 37.83
C ARG A 760 -2.00 0.07 37.06
N LYS A 761 -1.93 1.27 37.65
CA LYS A 761 -1.14 2.39 37.14
C LYS A 761 0.36 2.06 37.23
N SER A 762 1.04 2.07 36.09
CA SER A 762 2.44 1.69 35.91
C SER A 762 3.23 2.88 35.36
N LEU A 763 4.38 3.16 35.95
CA LEU A 763 5.28 4.25 35.52
C LEU A 763 6.08 3.78 34.30
N VAL A 764 5.93 4.47 33.17
CA VAL A 764 6.89 4.44 32.07
C VAL A 764 7.97 5.46 32.41
N ARG A 765 9.16 4.98 32.77
CA ARG A 765 10.27 5.84 33.20
C ARG A 765 11.07 6.29 31.98
N GLY A 766 11.14 7.60 31.80
CA GLY A 766 11.97 8.25 30.80
C GLY A 766 13.45 7.90 30.90
N ARG A 767 14.05 7.65 29.74
CA ARG A 767 15.44 7.23 29.56
C ARG A 767 16.39 8.42 29.65
N ALA A 768 17.67 8.14 29.92
CA ALA A 768 18.69 9.17 29.92
C ALA A 768 18.91 9.69 28.50
N ALA A 769 19.40 10.93 28.36
CA ALA A 769 19.74 11.50 27.07
C ALA A 769 20.70 10.58 26.30
N ASN A 770 20.34 10.25 25.05
CA ASN A 770 21.21 9.56 24.12
C ASN A 770 21.41 10.42 22.85
N PRO A 771 22.54 11.13 22.72
CA PRO A 771 22.76 12.02 21.60
C PRO A 771 23.42 11.36 20.39
N LEU A 772 23.74 10.06 20.45
CA LEU A 772 24.56 9.39 19.42
C LEU A 772 23.79 8.24 18.77
N PHE A 773 23.47 8.42 17.50
CA PHE A 773 23.23 7.31 16.58
C PHE A 773 24.58 6.75 16.13
N ASP A 774 24.74 5.43 16.16
CA ASP A 774 25.94 4.74 15.72
C ASP A 774 25.58 3.35 15.19
N ASP A 775 25.71 3.19 13.87
CA ASP A 775 25.28 2.01 13.13
C ASP A 775 26.33 0.88 13.10
N SER A 776 27.48 1.03 13.78
CA SER A 776 28.62 0.09 13.64
C SER A 776 28.29 -1.37 14.00
N ASP A 777 27.18 -1.59 14.69
CA ASP A 777 26.58 -2.90 14.94
C ASP A 777 25.16 -2.90 14.34
N PRO A 778 24.92 -3.63 13.23
CA PRO A 778 23.61 -3.75 12.60
C PRO A 778 22.47 -4.11 13.55
N ASN A 779 22.75 -4.82 14.65
CA ASN A 779 21.71 -5.31 15.57
C ASN A 779 21.51 -4.44 16.81
N ARG A 780 22.25 -3.33 16.95
CA ARG A 780 22.23 -2.49 18.16
C ARG A 780 20.84 -2.00 18.54
N TYR A 781 20.06 -1.63 17.53
CA TYR A 781 18.70 -1.08 17.67
C TYR A 781 17.61 -2.13 17.44
N PHE A 782 18.00 -3.40 17.26
CA PHE A 782 17.10 -4.52 16.98
C PHE A 782 17.10 -5.55 18.11
N GLN A 783 18.27 -6.08 18.46
CA GLN A 783 18.42 -7.22 19.36
C GLN A 783 17.78 -7.03 20.74
N PRO A 784 17.90 -5.85 21.39
CA PRO A 784 17.26 -5.64 22.69
C PRO A 784 15.74 -5.84 22.69
N PHE A 785 15.05 -5.51 21.59
CA PHE A 785 13.62 -5.75 21.45
C PHE A 785 13.30 -7.21 21.19
N VAL A 786 14.12 -7.90 20.37
CA VAL A 786 14.01 -9.36 20.18
C VAL A 786 14.14 -10.10 21.51
N ASP A 787 15.12 -9.74 22.33
CA ASP A 787 15.34 -10.34 23.65
C ASP A 787 14.15 -10.10 24.59
N ALA A 788 13.40 -9.03 24.37
CA ALA A 788 12.17 -8.70 25.08
C ALA A 788 10.89 -9.32 24.48
N GLY A 789 11.00 -10.10 23.39
CA GLY A 789 9.86 -10.71 22.70
C GLY A 789 9.10 -9.76 21.76
N LEU A 790 9.71 -8.65 21.34
CA LEU A 790 9.15 -7.62 20.47
C LEU A 790 9.91 -7.49 19.13
N PRO A 791 10.04 -8.57 18.34
CA PRO A 791 10.89 -8.56 17.14
C PRO A 791 10.42 -7.58 16.05
N ARG A 792 9.18 -7.09 16.11
CA ARG A 792 8.61 -6.13 15.15
C ARG A 792 8.99 -4.67 15.42
N VAL A 793 9.56 -4.37 16.59
CA VAL A 793 9.78 -2.98 17.06
C VAL A 793 11.19 -2.48 16.75
N GLY A 794 12.19 -3.34 16.79
CA GLY A 794 13.57 -2.93 16.56
C GLY A 794 13.91 -2.77 15.07
N VAL A 795 15.00 -2.05 14.76
CA VAL A 795 15.48 -1.83 13.39
C VAL A 795 16.90 -2.37 13.23
N LYS A 796 17.14 -3.16 12.18
CA LYS A 796 18.48 -3.56 11.75
C LYS A 796 19.05 -2.46 10.87
N VAL A 797 20.14 -1.86 11.32
CA VAL A 797 20.78 -0.74 10.64
C VAL A 797 21.86 -1.24 9.65
N ALA A 798 22.25 -0.41 8.68
CA ALA A 798 23.12 -0.77 7.56
C ALA A 798 24.48 -1.36 7.95
N GLY A 799 25.06 -0.94 9.09
CA GLY A 799 26.40 -1.39 9.48
C GLY A 799 27.53 -0.68 8.75
N ALA A 800 27.31 0.56 8.28
CA ALA A 800 28.27 1.28 7.44
C ALA A 800 29.35 2.04 8.26
N GLY A 801 29.26 2.05 9.59
CA GLY A 801 30.11 2.81 10.49
C GLY A 801 29.70 4.28 10.64
N VAL A 802 28.51 4.66 10.18
CA VAL A 802 27.95 6.01 10.29
C VAL A 802 27.59 6.33 11.73
N GLN A 803 28.03 7.51 12.16
CA GLN A 803 27.66 8.08 13.44
C GLN A 803 27.00 9.45 13.23
N ILE A 804 25.84 9.67 13.84
CA ILE A 804 25.18 10.99 13.86
C ILE A 804 25.04 11.45 15.32
N GLN A 805 25.79 12.48 15.68
CA GLN A 805 25.85 13.00 17.04
C GLN A 805 25.17 14.37 17.14
N VAL A 806 24.20 14.50 18.05
CA VAL A 806 23.63 15.80 18.45
C VAL A 806 24.65 16.55 19.32
N LEU A 807 25.13 17.70 18.85
CA LEU A 807 26.12 18.53 19.54
C LEU A 807 25.47 19.63 20.38
N SER A 808 24.40 20.24 19.87
CA SER A 808 23.64 21.26 20.58
C SER A 808 22.19 21.33 20.10
N GLN A 809 21.30 21.77 21.00
CA GLN A 809 19.88 22.04 20.73
C GLN A 809 19.53 23.40 21.33
N ASN A 810 18.95 24.29 20.54
CA ASN A 810 18.54 25.63 20.98
C ASN A 810 17.24 26.04 20.27
N GLY A 811 16.13 26.00 21.01
CA GLY A 811 14.80 26.22 20.43
C GLY A 811 14.53 25.19 19.34
N THR A 812 14.16 25.65 18.14
CA THR A 812 13.93 24.80 16.97
C THR A 812 15.18 24.52 16.14
N SER A 813 16.36 24.97 16.59
CA SER A 813 17.62 24.69 15.91
C SER A 813 18.39 23.56 16.59
N MET A 814 19.04 22.73 15.78
CA MET A 814 19.93 21.66 16.23
C MET A 814 21.24 21.73 15.46
N GLN A 815 22.36 21.37 16.10
CA GLN A 815 23.61 21.12 15.40
C GLN A 815 23.97 19.64 15.54
N VAL A 816 24.23 18.99 14.42
CA VAL A 816 24.64 17.58 14.36
C VAL A 816 26.01 17.43 13.71
N ARG A 817 26.73 16.39 14.10
CA ARG A 817 27.95 15.94 13.43
C ARG A 817 27.77 14.52 12.89
N ILE A 818 28.01 14.34 11.60
CA ILE A 818 28.04 13.06 10.92
C ILE A 818 29.51 12.64 10.77
N ASN A 819 29.85 11.39 11.09
CA ASN A 819 31.16 10.77 10.83
C ASN A 819 31.03 9.40 10.19
#